data_AF-A0A2K6TCX4-F1
#
_entry.id   AF-A0A2K6TCX4-F1
#
_cell.length_a   1.000
_cell.length_b   1.000
_cell.length_c   1.000
_cell.angle_alpha   90.00
_cell.angle_beta   90.00
_cell.angle_gamma   90.00
#
_symmetry.space_group_name_H-M   'P 1'
#
loop_
_entity.id
_entity.type
_entity.pdbx_description
1 polymer ?
#
loop_
_entity_poly.entity_id
_entity_poly.type
_entity_poly.pdbx_seq_one_letter_code
_entity_poly.pdbx_strand_id
1 'polypeptide(L)'
;MPSALAIFTCRPNSHPFQERHVYLDEPIKIGRSVARCRPAQNNATFDCKVLSRNHALVWFDHKTGKFYLQDTKSSNGTFINSQRLSRGSEESPPCEILSGDIIQFGVDVTENTRKVTHGCIVSTIKLFLPDGMEARLRSDVIHAPLPSPVDKVAANTPSMYSQELFQLSQYLQEALHREQMLEQKLATLQRLLAITQEASDTSWQALIDEDRLLSRLEVMGNQLQACSKNQTEDSLRKELIALQEDKHNYETTAKESLRRVLQEKIEVVRKLSEVERSLSNTEDECTHLKEMNERTQEELRELANKYNGAVNEIKDLSDKLKVAEGKQEEIQQKGQAEKKELQHKIDEMEEKEQELQAKIEALQADNDFTNERLTALQEHLLSKSGGDCTFIHQFIECQKKLIVEGHLTKAVEETKLSKENQTRAKESDLSDTLSPSKEKSSDDTTDTVFLLLALLEEERKAYRNQVEESTKQIQVLQAQLQRLHINIENLREEKDREITSTRDELLSAQDEILLLHQAAEKAASERDTDIASLQEELKKVRAELERWRKAASEYEKEITSLQNSFQLRCQQCEDQQREEATKLQGELEKLRKEWNALETECHSLKRENVSLSSELQRQEKELHNSQKQSLELTSDLSILQMSRKELENQVGSLKEQHLRDSADLKTLLSKAENQAKDVQKEYEKTQTVLSELKLKFEKTEQEKQSITDELKQCKNNLKLLREKGNNKPWPWMPMLAALVAVTAIVLYVPGLARASP
;
A
#
# COMPACT_ATOMS: atom_id res chain seq x y z
N MET A 1 -31.55 22.34 -45.22
CA MET A 1 -30.86 23.64 -45.17
C MET A 1 -29.46 23.41 -44.61
N PRO A 2 -28.47 24.25 -44.94
CA PRO A 2 -27.30 24.42 -44.09
C PRO A 2 -27.77 24.86 -42.68
N SER A 3 -27.22 24.28 -41.62
CA SER A 3 -27.70 24.46 -40.24
C SER A 3 -26.52 24.55 -39.28
N ALA A 4 -26.50 25.57 -38.43
CA ALA A 4 -25.46 25.73 -37.41
C ALA A 4 -25.62 24.66 -36.32
N LEU A 5 -24.53 24.11 -35.82
CA LEU A 5 -24.54 22.97 -34.90
C LEU A 5 -23.67 23.23 -33.67
N ALA A 6 -24.26 23.07 -32.47
CA ALA A 6 -23.53 23.06 -31.20
C ALA A 6 -23.45 21.63 -30.64
N ILE A 7 -22.24 21.11 -30.51
CA ILE A 7 -21.96 19.81 -29.89
C ILE A 7 -21.58 20.01 -28.42
N PHE A 8 -22.35 19.42 -27.50
CA PHE A 8 -22.10 19.47 -26.06
C PHE A 8 -21.52 18.13 -25.59
N THR A 9 -20.24 18.12 -25.21
CA THR A 9 -19.55 16.93 -24.68
C THR A 9 -19.46 16.99 -23.16
N CYS A 10 -19.75 15.88 -22.47
CA CYS A 10 -19.76 15.80 -21.00
C CYS A 10 -18.33 15.77 -20.44
N ARG A 11 -18.02 16.64 -19.47
CA ARG A 11 -16.69 16.66 -18.82
C ARG A 11 -16.62 15.72 -17.61
N PRO A 12 -15.41 15.27 -17.19
CA PRO A 12 -15.26 14.34 -16.06
C PRO A 12 -15.72 14.88 -14.69
N ASN A 13 -15.87 16.21 -14.56
CA ASN A 13 -16.39 16.90 -13.39
C ASN A 13 -17.87 17.33 -13.53
N SER A 14 -18.58 16.79 -14.52
CA SER A 14 -20.02 17.02 -14.73
C SER A 14 -20.86 15.94 -14.09
N HIS A 15 -22.08 16.29 -13.70
CA HIS A 15 -23.18 15.33 -13.63
C HIS A 15 -23.35 14.64 -15.00
N PRO A 16 -23.47 13.30 -15.08
CA PRO A 16 -23.40 12.57 -16.35
C PRO A 16 -24.51 12.95 -17.35
N PHE A 17 -24.13 13.17 -18.61
CA PHE A 17 -25.08 13.25 -19.73
C PHE A 17 -24.45 12.68 -21.01
N GLN A 18 -25.28 12.10 -21.89
CA GLN A 18 -24.86 11.71 -23.24
C GLN A 18 -24.66 12.95 -24.13
N GLU A 19 -23.66 12.90 -25.00
CA GLU A 19 -23.31 13.97 -25.95
C GLU A 19 -24.52 14.45 -26.77
N ARG A 20 -24.61 15.77 -26.99
CA ARG A 20 -25.72 16.41 -27.72
C ARG A 20 -25.25 17.05 -29.00
N HIS A 21 -26.02 16.89 -30.07
CA HIS A 21 -25.83 17.49 -31.38
C HIS A 21 -27.00 18.46 -31.62
N VAL A 22 -26.87 19.67 -31.10
CA VAL A 22 -27.95 20.66 -31.01
C VAL A 22 -27.89 21.60 -32.21
N TYR A 23 -28.81 21.43 -33.17
CA TYR A 23 -28.97 22.35 -34.30
C TYR A 23 -29.56 23.69 -33.83
N LEU A 24 -29.03 24.80 -34.34
CA LEU A 24 -29.31 26.17 -33.91
C LEU A 24 -29.97 27.03 -35.01
N ASP A 25 -30.88 26.41 -35.79
CA ASP A 25 -31.76 27.12 -36.74
C ASP A 25 -32.65 28.15 -36.01
N GLU A 26 -33.06 27.83 -34.78
CA GLU A 26 -33.78 28.71 -33.85
C GLU A 26 -33.07 28.74 -32.48
N PRO A 27 -33.30 29.75 -31.62
CA PRO A 27 -32.73 29.81 -30.27
C PRO A 27 -33.15 28.63 -29.38
N ILE A 28 -32.20 27.75 -29.06
CA ILE A 28 -32.46 26.55 -28.26
C ILE A 28 -32.34 26.86 -26.77
N LYS A 29 -33.40 26.50 -26.04
CA LYS A 29 -33.46 26.67 -24.58
C LYS A 29 -32.71 25.55 -23.85
N ILE A 30 -31.84 25.95 -22.94
CA ILE A 30 -31.11 25.09 -22.02
C ILE A 30 -31.85 25.02 -20.68
N GLY A 31 -31.99 23.83 -20.11
CA GLY A 31 -32.63 23.69 -18.80
C GLY A 31 -32.89 22.26 -18.33
N ARG A 32 -33.58 22.17 -17.18
CA ARG A 32 -33.89 20.90 -16.53
C ARG A 32 -35.07 20.16 -17.20
N SER A 33 -34.89 18.86 -17.35
CA SER A 33 -35.91 17.84 -17.65
C SER A 33 -37.24 18.10 -16.94
N VAL A 34 -38.33 18.02 -17.70
CA VAL A 34 -39.72 18.11 -17.23
C VAL A 34 -40.60 17.13 -18.02
N ALA A 35 -41.82 16.84 -17.52
CA ALA A 35 -42.69 15.84 -18.13
C ALA A 35 -42.99 16.03 -19.64
N ARG A 36 -42.95 17.26 -20.15
CA ARG A 36 -43.14 17.60 -21.58
C ARG A 36 -41.86 17.85 -22.38
N CYS A 37 -40.70 17.92 -21.72
CA CYS A 37 -39.40 18.20 -22.36
C CYS A 37 -38.36 17.26 -21.73
N ARG A 38 -38.04 16.17 -22.44
CA ARG A 38 -37.08 15.17 -21.99
C ARG A 38 -35.71 15.39 -22.65
N PRO A 39 -34.61 14.97 -22.00
CA PRO A 39 -33.30 14.90 -22.65
C PRO A 39 -33.36 14.10 -23.95
N ALA A 40 -32.81 14.65 -25.02
CA ALA A 40 -32.61 13.97 -26.30
C ALA A 40 -31.32 14.49 -26.96
N GLN A 41 -30.73 13.70 -27.86
CA GLN A 41 -29.46 14.05 -28.52
C GLN A 41 -29.53 15.41 -29.23
N ASN A 42 -30.67 15.78 -29.82
CA ASN A 42 -30.86 17.04 -30.53
C ASN A 42 -31.25 18.24 -29.64
N ASN A 43 -31.21 18.13 -28.30
CA ASN A 43 -31.61 19.21 -27.40
C ASN A 43 -30.65 19.43 -26.21
N ALA A 44 -30.69 20.64 -25.65
CA ALA A 44 -29.95 21.05 -24.46
C ALA A 44 -30.75 20.87 -23.14
N THR A 45 -31.61 19.84 -23.08
CA THR A 45 -32.35 19.49 -21.84
C THR A 45 -31.58 18.43 -21.05
N PHE A 46 -31.35 18.69 -19.76
CA PHE A 46 -30.56 17.82 -18.88
C PHE A 46 -31.37 17.35 -17.67
N ASP A 47 -31.20 16.11 -17.21
CA ASP A 47 -31.92 15.58 -16.03
C ASP A 47 -31.17 15.91 -14.72
N CYS A 48 -30.73 17.16 -14.58
CA CYS A 48 -29.88 17.62 -13.49
C CYS A 48 -30.67 18.51 -12.52
N LYS A 49 -30.72 18.13 -11.24
CA LYS A 49 -31.53 18.79 -10.19
C LYS A 49 -31.18 20.27 -9.99
N VAL A 50 -29.91 20.66 -10.09
CA VAL A 50 -29.45 22.03 -9.85
C VAL A 50 -29.70 23.01 -11.00
N LEU A 51 -30.29 22.58 -12.12
CA LEU A 51 -30.69 23.46 -13.22
C LEU A 51 -32.12 24.03 -13.02
N SER A 52 -32.31 25.30 -13.37
CA SER A 52 -33.63 25.89 -13.64
C SER A 52 -34.31 25.24 -14.87
N ARG A 53 -35.64 25.33 -14.95
CA ARG A 53 -36.45 24.82 -16.10
C ARG A 53 -36.22 25.62 -17.39
N ASN A 54 -35.96 26.91 -17.24
CA ASN A 54 -35.34 27.79 -18.22
C ASN A 54 -34.05 28.25 -17.52
N HIS A 55 -32.87 27.85 -18.00
CA HIS A 55 -31.60 28.14 -17.35
C HIS A 55 -30.78 29.12 -18.19
N ALA A 56 -30.61 28.79 -19.46
CA ALA A 56 -29.94 29.62 -20.44
C ALA A 56 -30.61 29.48 -21.81
N LEU A 57 -30.24 30.36 -22.74
CA LEU A 57 -30.62 30.31 -24.15
C LEU A 57 -29.33 30.31 -24.98
N VAL A 58 -29.23 29.44 -25.98
CA VAL A 58 -28.11 29.38 -26.93
C VAL A 58 -28.63 29.53 -28.36
N TRP A 59 -27.97 30.35 -29.17
CA TRP A 59 -28.36 30.58 -30.56
C TRP A 59 -27.18 30.95 -31.45
N PHE A 60 -27.39 30.83 -32.75
CA PHE A 60 -26.49 31.33 -33.79
C PHE A 60 -27.10 32.57 -34.45
N ASP A 61 -26.39 33.70 -34.43
CA ASP A 61 -26.79 34.88 -35.18
C ASP A 61 -26.25 34.82 -36.62
N HIS A 62 -27.15 34.44 -37.51
CA HIS A 62 -26.94 34.37 -38.96
C HIS A 62 -26.51 35.71 -39.60
N LYS A 63 -26.65 36.87 -38.92
CA LYS A 63 -26.19 38.17 -39.44
C LYS A 63 -24.75 38.49 -39.10
N THR A 64 -24.23 37.99 -37.98
CA THR A 64 -22.86 38.27 -37.51
C THR A 64 -21.93 37.06 -37.61
N GLY A 65 -22.47 35.86 -37.86
CA GLY A 65 -21.69 34.62 -37.92
C GLY A 65 -21.21 34.15 -36.54
N LYS A 66 -21.86 34.59 -35.46
CA LYS A 66 -21.45 34.37 -34.08
C LYS A 66 -22.45 33.52 -33.30
N PHE A 67 -21.95 32.79 -32.32
CA PHE A 67 -22.74 32.02 -31.37
C PHE A 67 -22.84 32.76 -30.05
N TYR A 68 -24.02 32.74 -29.45
CA TYR A 68 -24.32 33.46 -28.21
C TYR A 68 -24.97 32.54 -27.18
N LEU A 69 -24.60 32.78 -25.91
CA LEU A 69 -25.18 32.16 -24.72
C LEU A 69 -25.66 33.27 -23.77
N GLN A 70 -26.86 33.10 -23.21
CA GLN A 70 -27.44 34.05 -22.26
C GLN A 70 -28.06 33.32 -21.07
N ASP A 71 -27.79 33.77 -19.83
CA ASP A 71 -28.45 33.27 -18.62
C ASP A 71 -29.87 33.84 -18.52
N THR A 72 -30.88 32.96 -18.44
CA THR A 72 -32.29 33.34 -18.39
C THR A 72 -32.84 33.35 -16.96
N LYS A 73 -32.17 34.07 -16.05
CA LYS A 73 -32.52 34.17 -14.61
C LYS A 73 -32.40 32.82 -13.89
N SER A 74 -31.31 32.10 -14.14
CA SER A 74 -31.00 30.84 -13.47
C SER A 74 -30.72 31.07 -11.98
N SER A 75 -31.15 30.14 -11.13
CA SER A 75 -30.94 30.30 -9.68
C SER A 75 -29.47 30.11 -9.29
N ASN A 76 -28.78 29.17 -9.95
CA ASN A 76 -27.44 28.73 -9.59
C ASN A 76 -26.32 29.30 -10.50
N GLY A 77 -26.66 29.99 -11.59
CA GLY A 77 -25.74 30.67 -12.50
C GLY A 77 -25.30 29.85 -13.71
N THR A 78 -25.23 30.50 -14.86
CA THR A 78 -24.50 30.04 -16.06
C THR A 78 -23.07 30.61 -16.04
N PHE A 79 -22.12 29.82 -16.52
CA PHE A 79 -20.70 30.17 -16.57
C PHE A 79 -20.08 29.81 -17.93
N ILE A 80 -19.17 30.66 -18.43
CA ILE A 80 -18.31 30.41 -19.59
C ILE A 80 -16.87 30.48 -19.09
N ASN A 81 -16.09 29.41 -19.28
CA ASN A 81 -14.69 29.29 -18.82
C ASN A 81 -14.50 29.75 -17.36
N SER A 82 -15.34 29.22 -16.47
CA SER A 82 -15.44 29.56 -15.03
C SER A 82 -15.89 31.00 -14.70
N GLN A 83 -16.09 31.89 -15.68
CA GLN A 83 -16.64 33.23 -15.47
C GLN A 83 -18.18 33.19 -15.48
N ARG A 84 -18.82 33.71 -14.41
CA ARG A 84 -20.28 33.74 -14.25
C ARG A 84 -20.92 34.89 -15.05
N LEU A 85 -22.04 34.64 -15.73
CA LEU A 85 -22.66 35.62 -16.64
C LEU A 85 -23.61 36.63 -15.96
N SER A 86 -24.32 36.22 -14.91
CA SER A 86 -25.23 37.06 -14.12
C SER A 86 -25.30 36.58 -12.66
N ARG A 87 -25.82 37.41 -11.75
CA ARG A 87 -26.11 36.96 -10.38
C ARG A 87 -27.31 36.00 -10.36
N GLY A 88 -27.50 35.28 -9.26
CA GLY A 88 -28.60 34.30 -9.15
C GLY A 88 -29.96 34.97 -9.31
N SER A 89 -30.76 34.48 -10.26
CA SER A 89 -32.07 35.04 -10.67
C SER A 89 -32.02 36.38 -11.45
N GLU A 90 -30.84 36.84 -11.88
CA GLU A 90 -30.68 37.97 -12.80
C GLU A 90 -30.43 37.49 -14.25
N GLU A 91 -30.85 38.28 -15.24
CA GLU A 91 -30.62 37.99 -16.66
C GLU A 91 -29.23 38.46 -17.08
N SER A 92 -28.47 37.67 -17.83
CA SER A 92 -27.21 38.17 -18.42
C SER A 92 -27.49 38.95 -19.71
N PRO A 93 -26.57 39.83 -20.15
CA PRO A 93 -26.48 40.17 -21.57
C PRO A 93 -26.13 38.92 -22.39
N PRO A 94 -26.36 38.90 -23.72
CA PRO A 94 -25.82 37.88 -24.61
C PRO A 94 -24.29 37.87 -24.58
N CYS A 95 -23.69 36.73 -24.26
CA CYS A 95 -22.24 36.54 -24.26
C CYS A 95 -21.82 35.67 -25.44
N GLU A 96 -20.81 36.10 -26.19
CA GLU A 96 -20.27 35.34 -27.32
C GLU A 96 -19.51 34.09 -26.81
N ILE A 97 -19.72 32.95 -27.49
CA ILE A 97 -19.08 31.67 -27.20
C ILE A 97 -18.30 31.16 -28.43
N LEU A 98 -17.16 30.52 -28.17
CA LEU A 98 -16.21 30.03 -29.18
C LEU A 98 -16.07 28.50 -29.14
N SER A 99 -15.57 27.90 -30.22
CA SER A 99 -15.39 26.44 -30.23
C SER A 99 -14.25 26.06 -29.28
N GLY A 100 -14.49 25.05 -28.44
CA GLY A 100 -13.59 24.62 -27.38
C GLY A 100 -13.88 25.20 -25.99
N ASP A 101 -14.78 26.19 -25.86
CA ASP A 101 -15.13 26.79 -24.56
C ASP A 101 -15.73 25.76 -23.57
N ILE A 102 -15.48 25.96 -22.28
CA ILE A 102 -16.08 25.17 -21.20
C ILE A 102 -17.30 25.93 -20.67
N ILE A 103 -18.49 25.36 -20.87
CA ILE A 103 -19.77 25.92 -20.44
C ILE A 103 -20.28 25.14 -19.24
N GLN A 104 -20.69 25.83 -18.18
CA GLN A 104 -21.24 25.23 -16.97
C GLN A 104 -22.60 25.81 -16.61
N PHE A 105 -23.54 24.95 -16.23
CA PHE A 105 -24.90 25.30 -15.81
C PHE A 105 -25.13 24.88 -14.35
N GLY A 106 -25.27 25.87 -13.49
CA GLY A 106 -25.37 25.72 -12.04
C GLY A 106 -24.03 25.45 -11.36
N VAL A 107 -24.12 25.19 -10.06
CA VAL A 107 -23.00 24.77 -9.19
C VAL A 107 -23.44 23.55 -8.40
N ASP A 108 -22.48 22.80 -7.86
CA ASP A 108 -22.75 21.62 -7.04
C ASP A 108 -23.46 22.01 -5.74
N VAL A 109 -24.55 21.32 -5.40
CA VAL A 109 -25.37 21.59 -4.21
C VAL A 109 -25.47 20.37 -3.32
N THR A 110 -24.92 20.46 -2.11
CA THR A 110 -25.00 19.43 -1.07
C THR A 110 -26.26 19.60 -0.22
N GLU A 111 -27.11 18.58 -0.14
CA GLU A 111 -28.27 18.60 0.77
C GLU A 111 -27.85 18.27 2.20
N ASN A 112 -27.75 19.31 3.05
CA ASN A 112 -27.40 19.22 4.47
C ASN A 112 -28.20 18.17 5.27
N THR A 113 -29.44 17.89 4.85
CA THR A 113 -30.34 16.92 5.50
C THR A 113 -30.04 15.45 5.16
N ARG A 114 -29.23 15.17 4.12
CA ARG A 114 -28.98 13.81 3.61
C ARG A 114 -27.53 13.51 3.22
N LYS A 115 -26.62 14.50 3.26
CA LYS A 115 -25.22 14.40 2.78
C LYS A 115 -25.09 13.90 1.33
N VAL A 116 -26.07 14.23 0.48
CA VAL A 116 -26.04 13.93 -0.96
C VAL A 116 -25.65 15.20 -1.72
N THR A 117 -24.59 15.13 -2.51
CA THR A 117 -24.18 16.21 -3.42
C THR A 117 -24.84 16.02 -4.78
N HIS A 118 -25.52 17.05 -5.26
CA HIS A 118 -26.07 17.11 -6.61
C HIS A 118 -25.15 17.93 -7.51
N GLY A 119 -24.40 17.25 -8.37
CA GLY A 119 -23.47 17.87 -9.30
C GLY A 119 -24.15 18.74 -10.38
N CYS A 120 -23.45 19.77 -10.84
CA CYS A 120 -23.84 20.63 -11.95
C CYS A 120 -23.56 20.01 -13.33
N ILE A 121 -24.00 20.66 -14.41
CA ILE A 121 -23.64 20.25 -15.79
C ILE A 121 -22.42 21.04 -16.23
N VAL A 122 -21.35 20.34 -16.62
CA VAL A 122 -20.11 20.93 -17.18
C VAL A 122 -19.86 20.31 -18.55
N SER A 123 -19.81 21.14 -19.59
CA SER A 123 -19.64 20.70 -20.97
C SER A 123 -18.49 21.43 -21.64
N THR A 124 -17.70 20.75 -22.46
CA THR A 124 -16.98 21.44 -23.54
C THR A 124 -17.93 21.54 -24.73
N ILE A 125 -18.03 22.75 -25.30
CA ILE A 125 -18.83 23.01 -26.49
C ILE A 125 -17.93 23.03 -27.73
N LYS A 126 -18.39 22.38 -28.81
CA LYS A 126 -17.88 22.58 -30.17
C LYS A 126 -18.95 23.24 -31.01
N LEU A 127 -18.58 24.18 -31.85
CA LEU A 127 -19.51 25.02 -32.61
C LEU A 127 -19.17 24.93 -34.09
N PHE A 128 -20.16 24.63 -34.94
CA PHE A 128 -20.00 24.51 -36.38
C PHE A 128 -20.95 25.47 -37.09
N LEU A 129 -20.40 26.23 -38.03
CA LEU A 129 -21.14 27.15 -38.89
C LEU A 129 -22.06 26.36 -39.85
N PRO A 130 -23.08 27.01 -40.46
CA PRO A 130 -24.01 26.33 -41.36
C PRO A 130 -23.36 25.65 -42.59
N ASP A 131 -22.16 26.08 -42.98
CA ASP A 131 -21.34 25.49 -44.05
C ASP A 131 -20.59 24.20 -43.62
N GLY A 132 -20.63 23.85 -42.34
CA GLY A 132 -19.96 22.69 -41.75
C GLY A 132 -18.54 22.97 -41.23
N MET A 133 -18.01 24.20 -41.32
CA MET A 133 -16.71 24.55 -40.75
C MET A 133 -16.80 24.74 -39.23
N GLU A 134 -15.78 24.28 -38.48
CA GLU A 134 -15.71 24.55 -37.04
C GLU A 134 -15.45 26.05 -36.81
N ALA A 135 -16.20 26.66 -35.90
CA ALA A 135 -16.14 28.07 -35.60
C ALA A 135 -14.83 28.43 -34.87
N ARG A 136 -14.44 29.72 -34.95
CA ARG A 136 -13.17 30.26 -34.46
C ARG A 136 -12.78 29.68 -33.09
N LEU A 137 -11.58 29.09 -33.05
CA LEU A 137 -10.98 28.55 -31.83
C LEU A 137 -10.39 29.68 -30.97
N ARG A 138 -10.37 29.46 -29.66
CA ARG A 138 -9.73 30.40 -28.71
C ARG A 138 -8.19 30.36 -28.76
N SER A 139 -7.63 29.34 -29.40
CA SER A 139 -6.19 29.04 -29.48
C SER A 139 -5.40 29.91 -30.46
N ASP A 140 -6.07 30.53 -31.44
CA ASP A 140 -5.41 31.23 -32.56
C ASP A 140 -4.90 32.64 -32.19
N VAL A 141 -4.97 33.01 -30.90
CA VAL A 141 -4.42 34.28 -30.39
C VAL A 141 -2.91 34.13 -30.18
N ILE A 142 -2.16 34.12 -31.29
CA ILE A 142 -0.71 34.29 -31.28
C ILE A 142 -0.41 35.67 -30.67
N HIS A 143 0.44 35.73 -29.63
CA HIS A 143 0.88 37.00 -29.05
C HIS A 143 1.61 37.85 -30.11
N ALA A 144 1.05 39.02 -30.42
CA ALA A 144 1.77 40.07 -31.13
C ALA A 144 2.88 40.66 -30.23
N PRO A 145 4.01 41.14 -30.79
CA PRO A 145 5.15 41.61 -30.00
C PRO A 145 4.85 42.84 -29.12
N LEU A 146 5.59 42.95 -28.03
CA LEU A 146 5.50 44.03 -27.05
C LEU A 146 5.99 45.38 -27.63
N PRO A 147 5.25 46.50 -27.46
CA PRO A 147 5.77 47.83 -27.74
C PRO A 147 6.78 48.29 -26.67
N SER A 148 7.77 49.08 -27.07
CA SER A 148 8.80 49.65 -26.18
C SER A 148 8.27 50.76 -25.25
N PRO A 149 8.77 50.88 -24.00
CA PRO A 149 8.26 51.86 -23.03
C PRO A 149 8.89 53.25 -23.19
N VAL A 150 8.12 54.24 -23.67
CA VAL A 150 8.40 55.67 -23.48
C VAL A 150 7.09 56.44 -23.22
N ASP A 151 7.09 57.26 -22.17
CA ASP A 151 6.14 58.33 -21.81
C ASP A 151 4.63 58.15 -22.06
N LYS A 152 3.91 57.83 -20.97
CA LYS A 152 3.20 58.88 -20.21
C LYS A 152 2.68 58.40 -18.86
N VAL A 153 2.86 59.23 -17.82
CA VAL A 153 2.30 59.02 -16.49
C VAL A 153 0.81 59.41 -16.48
N ALA A 154 -0.05 58.46 -16.09
CA ALA A 154 -1.41 58.70 -15.64
C ALA A 154 -1.65 57.84 -14.38
N ALA A 155 -2.33 58.39 -13.38
CA ALA A 155 -2.46 57.76 -12.06
C ALA A 155 -3.57 56.69 -11.98
N ASN A 156 -3.51 55.90 -10.89
CA ASN A 156 -4.55 55.00 -10.36
C ASN A 156 -4.75 53.62 -11.02
N THR A 157 -3.86 52.65 -10.72
CA THR A 157 -4.16 51.19 -10.87
C THR A 157 -3.59 50.31 -9.75
N PRO A 158 -4.19 50.27 -8.55
CA PRO A 158 -3.89 49.26 -7.52
C PRO A 158 -4.75 47.99 -7.73
N SER A 159 -4.72 47.41 -8.94
CA SER A 159 -5.67 46.35 -9.33
C SER A 159 -5.04 45.06 -9.90
N MET A 160 -3.94 45.13 -10.67
CA MET A 160 -3.43 43.97 -11.39
C MET A 160 -2.86 42.89 -10.47
N TYR A 161 -1.99 43.27 -9.52
CA TYR A 161 -1.33 42.33 -8.61
C TYR A 161 -2.34 41.54 -7.74
N SER A 162 -3.49 42.14 -7.39
CA SER A 162 -4.56 41.46 -6.64
C SER A 162 -5.27 40.40 -7.49
N GLN A 163 -5.44 40.67 -8.80
CA GLN A 163 -6.07 39.73 -9.73
C GLN A 163 -5.14 38.55 -10.05
N GLU A 164 -3.85 38.82 -10.28
CA GLU A 164 -2.83 37.79 -10.49
C GLU A 164 -2.66 36.88 -9.26
N LEU A 165 -2.62 37.47 -8.06
CA LEU A 165 -2.48 36.71 -6.81
C LEU A 165 -3.75 35.91 -6.44
N PHE A 166 -4.94 36.42 -6.78
CA PHE A 166 -6.18 35.65 -6.73
C PHE A 166 -6.18 34.49 -7.73
N GLN A 167 -5.74 34.73 -8.97
CA GLN A 167 -5.68 33.71 -10.02
C GLN A 167 -4.64 32.62 -9.70
N LEU A 168 -3.49 32.98 -9.11
CA LEU A 168 -2.52 32.04 -8.58
C LEU A 168 -3.11 31.20 -7.42
N SER A 169 -3.80 31.85 -6.48
CA SER A 169 -4.50 31.16 -5.38
C SER A 169 -5.55 30.17 -5.90
N GLN A 170 -6.31 30.57 -6.94
CA GLN A 170 -7.26 29.70 -7.62
C GLN A 170 -6.55 28.49 -8.27
N TYR A 171 -5.45 28.68 -9.01
CA TYR A 171 -4.68 27.57 -9.57
C TYR A 171 -4.10 26.65 -8.49
N LEU A 172 -3.72 27.17 -7.34
CA LEU A 172 -3.16 26.39 -6.22
C LEU A 172 -4.25 25.53 -5.54
N GLN A 173 -5.46 26.07 -5.35
CA GLN A 173 -6.63 25.27 -4.95
C GLN A 173 -7.02 24.23 -6.01
N GLU A 174 -6.96 24.59 -7.29
CA GLU A 174 -7.23 23.68 -8.41
C GLU A 174 -6.18 22.57 -8.55
N ALA A 175 -4.93 22.82 -8.17
CA ALA A 175 -3.87 21.82 -8.09
C ALA A 175 -4.12 20.87 -6.91
N LEU A 176 -4.34 21.41 -5.70
CA LEU A 176 -4.64 20.63 -4.49
C LEU A 176 -5.88 19.74 -4.66
N HIS A 177 -6.93 20.21 -5.35
CA HIS A 177 -8.10 19.39 -5.62
C HIS A 177 -7.85 18.29 -6.67
N ARG A 178 -7.00 18.55 -7.68
CA ARG A 178 -6.53 17.50 -8.61
C ARG A 178 -5.68 16.45 -7.89
N GLU A 179 -4.83 16.87 -6.96
CA GLU A 179 -4.01 16.02 -6.12
C GLU A 179 -4.88 15.10 -5.26
N GLN A 180 -5.83 15.65 -4.48
CA GLN A 180 -6.80 14.85 -3.72
C GLN A 180 -7.63 13.87 -4.58
N MET A 181 -8.01 14.29 -5.79
CA MET A 181 -8.70 13.41 -6.75
C MET A 181 -7.79 12.31 -7.34
N LEU A 182 -6.47 12.52 -7.38
CA LEU A 182 -5.49 11.50 -7.76
C LEU A 182 -5.20 10.56 -6.59
N GLU A 183 -5.03 11.06 -5.37
CA GLU A 183 -4.92 10.26 -4.14
C GLU A 183 -6.14 9.34 -3.97
N GLN A 184 -7.35 9.87 -4.12
CA GLN A 184 -8.57 9.09 -3.96
C GLN A 184 -8.73 8.02 -5.04
N LYS A 185 -8.29 8.30 -6.29
CA LYS A 185 -8.18 7.29 -7.35
C LYS A 185 -7.11 6.24 -7.06
N LEU A 186 -5.94 6.65 -6.56
CA LEU A 186 -4.85 5.75 -6.16
C LEU A 186 -5.34 4.79 -5.08
N ALA A 187 -6.00 5.29 -4.03
CA ALA A 187 -6.59 4.48 -2.96
C ALA A 187 -7.68 3.51 -3.48
N THR A 188 -8.49 3.92 -4.46
CA THR A 188 -9.46 3.03 -5.11
C THR A 188 -8.77 1.95 -5.95
N LEU A 189 -7.72 2.29 -6.71
CA LEU A 189 -6.94 1.33 -7.49
C LEU A 189 -6.16 0.35 -6.59
N GLN A 190 -5.58 0.82 -5.48
CA GLN A 190 -4.93 -0.01 -4.47
C GLN A 190 -5.93 -1.00 -3.85
N ARG A 191 -7.16 -0.56 -3.53
CA ARG A 191 -8.22 -1.45 -3.03
C ARG A 191 -8.65 -2.49 -4.07
N LEU A 192 -8.80 -2.09 -5.34
CA LEU A 192 -9.14 -3.03 -6.42
C LEU A 192 -8.01 -4.03 -6.68
N LEU A 193 -6.75 -3.59 -6.60
CA LEU A 193 -5.58 -4.46 -6.70
C LEU A 193 -5.54 -5.49 -5.56
N ALA A 194 -5.78 -5.05 -4.31
CA ALA A 194 -5.85 -5.94 -3.16
C ALA A 194 -6.96 -6.99 -3.27
N ILE A 195 -8.17 -6.59 -3.71
CA ILE A 195 -9.29 -7.53 -3.94
C ILE A 195 -8.95 -8.52 -5.07
N THR A 196 -8.24 -8.07 -6.12
CA THR A 196 -7.82 -8.93 -7.24
C THR A 196 -6.70 -9.90 -6.81
N GLN A 197 -5.78 -9.46 -5.95
CA GLN A 197 -4.76 -10.28 -5.31
C GLN A 197 -5.41 -11.36 -4.44
N GLU A 198 -6.33 -11.00 -3.55
CA GLU A 198 -7.06 -11.92 -2.67
C GLU A 198 -7.87 -12.97 -3.47
N ALA A 199 -8.52 -12.55 -4.57
CA ALA A 199 -9.23 -13.45 -5.49
C ALA A 199 -8.28 -14.38 -6.27
N SER A 200 -7.07 -13.91 -6.62
CA SER A 200 -6.02 -14.73 -7.22
C SER A 200 -5.51 -15.77 -6.21
N ASP A 201 -5.12 -15.33 -5.02
CA ASP A 201 -4.49 -16.18 -4.00
C ASP A 201 -5.46 -17.27 -3.50
N THR A 202 -6.76 -16.95 -3.37
CA THR A 202 -7.80 -17.95 -3.09
C THR A 202 -8.04 -18.93 -4.25
N SER A 203 -7.91 -18.49 -5.51
CA SER A 203 -7.96 -19.39 -6.67
C SER A 203 -6.75 -20.32 -6.75
N TRP A 204 -5.55 -19.85 -6.37
CA TRP A 204 -4.36 -20.70 -6.25
C TRP A 204 -4.48 -21.71 -5.11
N GLN A 205 -5.00 -21.29 -3.95
CA GLN A 205 -5.24 -22.20 -2.83
C GLN A 205 -6.25 -23.30 -3.20
N ALA A 206 -7.31 -22.97 -3.93
CA ALA A 206 -8.28 -23.96 -4.42
C ALA A 206 -7.64 -25.00 -5.37
N LEU A 207 -6.76 -24.57 -6.28
CA LEU A 207 -5.99 -25.48 -7.15
C LEU A 207 -5.06 -26.41 -6.36
N ILE A 208 -4.38 -25.89 -5.33
CA ILE A 208 -3.50 -26.68 -4.46
C ILE A 208 -4.31 -27.72 -3.66
N ASP A 209 -5.50 -27.36 -3.18
CA ASP A 209 -6.36 -28.28 -2.44
C ASP A 209 -7.08 -29.31 -3.35
N GLU A 210 -7.33 -28.98 -4.62
CA GLU A 210 -7.75 -29.95 -5.64
C GLU A 210 -6.64 -30.97 -5.94
N ASP A 211 -5.39 -30.53 -6.14
CA ASP A 211 -4.23 -31.42 -6.37
C ASP A 211 -3.95 -32.35 -5.17
N ARG A 212 -4.12 -31.82 -3.94
CA ARG A 212 -4.09 -32.62 -2.69
C ARG A 212 -5.21 -33.66 -2.63
N LEU A 213 -6.43 -33.32 -3.08
CA LEU A 213 -7.55 -34.25 -3.12
C LEU A 213 -7.34 -35.34 -4.19
N LEU A 214 -6.81 -34.99 -5.36
CA LEU A 214 -6.42 -35.94 -6.41
C LEU A 214 -5.33 -36.90 -5.91
N SER A 215 -4.26 -36.38 -5.31
CA SER A 215 -3.20 -37.18 -4.68
C SER A 215 -3.74 -38.14 -3.62
N ARG A 216 -4.71 -37.68 -2.80
CA ARG A 216 -5.36 -38.52 -1.78
C ARG A 216 -6.27 -39.59 -2.38
N LEU A 217 -6.99 -39.28 -3.47
CA LEU A 217 -7.80 -40.24 -4.22
C LEU A 217 -6.93 -41.32 -4.88
N GLU A 218 -5.78 -40.95 -5.44
CA GLU A 218 -4.80 -41.89 -5.98
C GLU A 218 -4.27 -42.83 -4.88
N VAL A 219 -3.84 -42.31 -3.73
CA VAL A 219 -3.40 -43.12 -2.59
C VAL A 219 -4.51 -44.07 -2.09
N MET A 220 -5.76 -43.61 -2.00
CA MET A 220 -6.89 -44.46 -1.60
C MET A 220 -7.24 -45.51 -2.67
N GLY A 221 -7.11 -45.19 -3.96
CA GLY A 221 -7.25 -46.13 -5.06
C GLY A 221 -6.18 -47.22 -5.03
N ASN A 222 -4.93 -46.83 -4.80
CA ASN A 222 -3.80 -47.75 -4.66
C ASN A 222 -3.95 -48.64 -3.41
N GLN A 223 -4.43 -48.11 -2.29
CA GLN A 223 -4.75 -48.90 -1.09
C GLN A 223 -5.88 -49.92 -1.35
N LEU A 224 -6.97 -49.53 -2.01
CA LEU A 224 -8.03 -50.44 -2.42
C LEU A 224 -7.51 -51.53 -3.38
N GLN A 225 -6.64 -51.16 -4.33
CA GLN A 225 -6.05 -52.12 -5.26
C GLN A 225 -5.05 -53.07 -4.57
N ALA A 226 -4.30 -52.61 -3.58
CA ALA A 226 -3.44 -53.45 -2.74
C ALA A 226 -4.29 -54.44 -1.92
N CYS A 227 -5.33 -53.97 -1.21
CA CYS A 227 -6.26 -54.83 -0.47
C CYS A 227 -7.02 -55.83 -1.36
N SER A 228 -7.23 -55.53 -2.65
CA SER A 228 -7.84 -56.47 -3.59
C SER A 228 -6.96 -57.67 -3.98
N LYS A 229 -5.64 -57.60 -3.70
CA LYS A 229 -4.66 -58.65 -4.01
C LYS A 229 -4.19 -59.26 -2.70
N ASN A 230 -4.28 -60.59 -2.58
CA ASN A 230 -3.69 -61.32 -1.45
C ASN A 230 -2.15 -61.23 -1.53
N GLN A 231 -1.56 -60.18 -0.97
CA GLN A 231 -0.12 -59.97 -0.95
C GLN A 231 0.56 -61.05 -0.11
N THR A 232 1.60 -61.68 -0.67
CA THR A 232 2.47 -62.59 0.07
C THR A 232 3.47 -61.79 0.90
N GLU A 233 3.97 -62.39 1.99
CA GLU A 233 4.97 -61.75 2.86
C GLU A 233 6.23 -61.31 2.09
N ASP A 234 6.61 -62.07 1.07
CA ASP A 234 7.76 -61.79 0.20
C ASP A 234 7.49 -60.66 -0.82
N SER A 235 6.22 -60.33 -1.08
CA SER A 235 5.82 -59.12 -1.83
C SER A 235 5.92 -57.89 -0.92
N LEU A 236 5.33 -57.98 0.28
CA LEU A 236 5.36 -56.92 1.30
C LEU A 236 6.80 -56.52 1.67
N ARG A 237 7.71 -57.48 1.81
CA ARG A 237 9.14 -57.21 2.07
C ARG A 237 9.82 -56.44 0.94
N LYS A 238 9.50 -56.72 -0.33
CA LYS A 238 10.06 -56.01 -1.49
C LYS A 238 9.50 -54.60 -1.61
N GLU A 239 8.20 -54.45 -1.38
CA GLU A 239 7.50 -53.16 -1.38
C GLU A 239 8.00 -52.25 -0.23
N LEU A 240 8.26 -52.82 0.96
CA LEU A 240 8.89 -52.13 2.08
C LEU A 240 10.31 -51.64 1.75
N ILE A 241 11.14 -52.49 1.11
CA ILE A 241 12.50 -52.11 0.69
C ILE A 241 12.46 -50.96 -0.32
N ALA A 242 11.60 -51.06 -1.34
CA ALA A 242 11.43 -50.01 -2.35
C ALA A 242 11.00 -48.67 -1.72
N LEU A 243 9.98 -48.68 -0.85
CA LEU A 243 9.53 -47.48 -0.12
C LEU A 243 10.62 -46.88 0.78
N GLN A 244 11.51 -47.71 1.33
CA GLN A 244 12.60 -47.28 2.19
C GLN A 244 13.79 -46.72 1.38
N GLU A 245 14.01 -47.21 0.16
CA GLU A 245 14.98 -46.72 -0.81
C GLU A 245 14.51 -45.40 -1.47
N ASP A 246 13.24 -45.32 -1.88
CA ASP A 246 12.60 -44.09 -2.34
C ASP A 246 12.63 -42.99 -1.26
N LYS A 247 12.30 -43.32 -0.01
CA LYS A 247 12.43 -42.39 1.12
C LYS A 247 13.86 -41.84 1.22
N HIS A 248 14.88 -42.68 1.06
CA HIS A 248 16.28 -42.24 1.12
C HIS A 248 16.65 -41.34 -0.07
N ASN A 249 16.13 -41.64 -1.27
CA ASN A 249 16.30 -40.80 -2.46
C ASN A 249 15.66 -39.42 -2.26
N TYR A 250 14.38 -39.36 -1.85
CA TYR A 250 13.68 -38.10 -1.54
C TYR A 250 14.39 -37.29 -0.45
N GLU A 251 14.83 -37.92 0.65
CA GLU A 251 15.55 -37.25 1.73
C GLU A 251 16.91 -36.68 1.26
N THR A 252 17.59 -37.38 0.35
CA THR A 252 18.86 -36.93 -0.23
C THR A 252 18.67 -35.78 -1.20
N THR A 253 17.73 -35.89 -2.17
CA THR A 253 17.42 -34.81 -3.11
C THR A 253 16.91 -33.55 -2.40
N ALA A 254 16.11 -33.69 -1.34
CA ALA A 254 15.66 -32.56 -0.51
C ALA A 254 16.84 -31.86 0.19
N LYS A 255 17.79 -32.62 0.76
CA LYS A 255 19.01 -32.05 1.39
C LYS A 255 19.91 -31.34 0.38
N GLU A 256 20.04 -31.86 -0.84
CA GLU A 256 20.83 -31.21 -1.90
C GLU A 256 20.17 -29.94 -2.42
N SER A 257 18.84 -29.94 -2.57
CA SER A 257 18.07 -28.73 -2.90
C SER A 257 18.23 -27.64 -1.83
N LEU A 258 18.08 -28.00 -0.54
CA LEU A 258 18.31 -27.11 0.60
C LEU A 258 19.75 -26.55 0.63
N ARG A 259 20.76 -27.37 0.34
CA ARG A 259 22.16 -26.91 0.22
C ARG A 259 22.33 -25.91 -0.92
N ARG A 260 21.69 -26.13 -2.07
CA ARG A 260 21.76 -25.22 -3.23
C ARG A 260 21.15 -23.86 -2.91
N VAL A 261 19.94 -23.83 -2.34
CA VAL A 261 19.26 -22.59 -1.91
C VAL A 261 20.07 -21.86 -0.82
N LEU A 262 20.72 -22.60 0.09
CA LEU A 262 21.61 -21.99 1.09
C LEU A 262 22.85 -21.35 0.45
N GLN A 263 23.46 -22.02 -0.54
CA GLN A 263 24.60 -21.50 -1.30
C GLN A 263 24.22 -20.23 -2.09
N GLU A 264 23.06 -20.25 -2.76
CA GLU A 264 22.50 -19.10 -3.49
C GLU A 264 22.22 -17.92 -2.53
N LYS A 265 21.65 -18.18 -1.35
CA LYS A 265 21.45 -17.16 -0.31
C LYS A 265 22.78 -16.53 0.15
N ILE A 266 23.84 -17.32 0.32
CA ILE A 266 25.17 -16.81 0.70
C ILE A 266 25.74 -15.92 -0.43
N GLU A 267 25.60 -16.33 -1.70
CA GLU A 267 26.04 -15.55 -2.86
C GLU A 267 25.26 -14.22 -2.99
N VAL A 268 23.95 -14.22 -2.72
CA VAL A 268 23.13 -13.00 -2.70
C VAL A 268 23.52 -12.08 -1.55
N VAL A 269 23.73 -12.58 -0.33
CA VAL A 269 24.19 -11.77 0.81
C VAL A 269 25.59 -11.19 0.56
N ARG A 270 26.49 -11.95 -0.08
CA ARG A 270 27.81 -11.44 -0.49
C ARG A 270 27.67 -10.25 -1.45
N LYS A 271 26.81 -10.37 -2.47
CA LYS A 271 26.52 -9.31 -3.44
C LYS A 271 25.83 -8.10 -2.80
N LEU A 272 24.94 -8.30 -1.82
CA LEU A 272 24.33 -7.22 -1.05
C LEU A 272 25.41 -6.37 -0.37
N SER A 273 26.35 -7.00 0.36
CA SER A 273 27.48 -6.31 1.03
C SER A 273 28.48 -5.64 0.08
N GLU A 274 28.39 -5.97 -1.22
CA GLU A 274 29.20 -5.38 -2.29
C GLU A 274 28.51 -4.14 -2.88
N VAL A 275 27.18 -4.20 -3.05
CA VAL A 275 26.35 -3.05 -3.42
C VAL A 275 26.30 -2.01 -2.30
N GLU A 276 26.06 -2.42 -1.04
CA GLU A 276 26.01 -1.52 0.13
C GLU A 276 27.30 -0.69 0.27
N ARG A 277 28.46 -1.32 0.06
CA ARG A 277 29.76 -0.65 0.08
C ARG A 277 29.92 0.32 -1.09
N SER A 278 29.48 -0.07 -2.30
CA SER A 278 29.52 0.84 -3.46
C SER A 278 28.61 2.05 -3.28
N LEU A 279 27.44 1.86 -2.65
CA LEU A 279 26.52 2.94 -2.29
C LEU A 279 27.19 3.92 -1.32
N SER A 280 27.76 3.42 -0.21
CA SER A 280 28.50 4.25 0.76
C SER A 280 29.58 5.09 0.08
N ASN A 281 30.39 4.51 -0.81
CA ASN A 281 31.40 5.26 -1.56
C ASN A 281 30.77 6.37 -2.42
N THR A 282 29.67 6.10 -3.13
CA THR A 282 29.00 7.12 -3.95
C THR A 282 28.27 8.19 -3.12
N GLU A 283 27.84 7.86 -1.91
CA GLU A 283 27.30 8.82 -0.94
C GLU A 283 28.42 9.75 -0.43
N ASP A 284 29.57 9.21 -0.05
CA ASP A 284 30.76 9.98 0.33
C ASP A 284 31.21 10.93 -0.81
N GLU A 285 31.34 10.42 -2.04
CA GLU A 285 31.66 11.22 -3.23
C GLU A 285 30.63 12.34 -3.48
N CYS A 286 29.33 12.05 -3.32
CA CYS A 286 28.26 13.04 -3.46
C CYS A 286 28.34 14.13 -2.37
N THR A 287 28.67 13.78 -1.12
CA THR A 287 28.90 14.80 -0.07
C THR A 287 30.10 15.68 -0.38
N HIS A 288 31.20 15.09 -0.87
CA HIS A 288 32.40 15.86 -1.22
C HIS A 288 32.15 16.84 -2.38
N LEU A 289 31.46 16.41 -3.44
CA LEU A 289 31.05 17.28 -4.54
C LEU A 289 30.10 18.39 -4.08
N LYS A 290 29.22 18.11 -3.12
CA LYS A 290 28.32 19.12 -2.52
C LYS A 290 29.11 20.17 -1.73
N GLU A 291 30.04 19.76 -0.87
CA GLU A 291 30.91 20.70 -0.14
C GLU A 291 31.77 21.55 -1.08
N MET A 292 32.27 20.97 -2.17
CA MET A 292 33.06 21.70 -3.16
C MET A 292 32.21 22.76 -3.88
N ASN A 293 30.98 22.40 -4.26
CA ASN A 293 30.02 23.33 -4.85
C ASN A 293 29.70 24.48 -3.87
N GLU A 294 29.36 24.18 -2.61
CA GLU A 294 29.09 25.17 -1.56
C GLU A 294 30.28 26.12 -1.33
N ARG A 295 31.52 25.61 -1.38
CA ARG A 295 32.74 26.44 -1.36
C ARG A 295 32.83 27.37 -2.58
N THR A 296 32.71 26.86 -3.80
CA THR A 296 32.74 27.70 -5.01
C THR A 296 31.61 28.72 -5.07
N GLN A 297 30.43 28.42 -4.50
CA GLN A 297 29.31 29.34 -4.43
C GLN A 297 29.58 30.51 -3.48
N GLU A 298 30.29 30.28 -2.37
CA GLU A 298 30.69 31.35 -1.45
C GLU A 298 31.87 32.17 -2.01
N GLU A 299 32.82 31.55 -2.73
CA GLU A 299 33.86 32.27 -3.49
C GLU A 299 33.25 33.22 -4.55
N LEU A 300 32.22 32.76 -5.27
CA LEU A 300 31.45 33.59 -6.21
C LEU A 300 30.68 34.71 -5.50
N ARG A 301 30.12 34.46 -4.30
CA ARG A 301 29.48 35.49 -3.48
C ARG A 301 30.47 36.53 -3.00
N GLU A 302 31.66 36.13 -2.55
CA GLU A 302 32.74 37.05 -2.21
C GLU A 302 33.16 37.90 -3.41
N LEU A 303 33.30 37.31 -4.59
CA LEU A 303 33.67 38.02 -5.80
C LEU A 303 32.59 39.02 -6.23
N ALA A 304 31.31 38.65 -6.14
CA ALA A 304 30.19 39.56 -6.39
C ALA A 304 30.15 40.71 -5.37
N ASN A 305 30.46 40.45 -4.10
CA ASN A 305 30.57 41.50 -3.07
C ASN A 305 31.73 42.46 -3.36
N LYS A 306 32.91 41.95 -3.78
CA LYS A 306 34.08 42.75 -4.18
C LYS A 306 33.75 43.61 -5.41
N TYR A 307 33.08 43.05 -6.41
CA TYR A 307 32.60 43.78 -7.59
C TYR A 307 31.61 44.90 -7.22
N ASN A 308 30.62 44.61 -6.38
CA ASN A 308 29.68 45.62 -5.89
C ASN A 308 30.37 46.73 -5.09
N GLY A 309 31.44 46.41 -4.35
CA GLY A 309 32.32 47.41 -3.72
C GLY A 309 32.93 48.36 -4.75
N ALA A 310 33.62 47.81 -5.76
CA ALA A 310 34.25 48.59 -6.82
C ALA A 310 33.24 49.44 -7.63
N VAL A 311 32.04 48.92 -7.91
CA VAL A 311 30.96 49.69 -8.57
C VAL A 311 30.50 50.88 -7.73
N ASN A 312 30.42 50.72 -6.40
CA ASN A 312 30.11 51.83 -5.50
C ASN A 312 31.25 52.86 -5.47
N GLU A 313 32.52 52.44 -5.43
CA GLU A 313 33.67 53.34 -5.50
C GLU A 313 33.72 54.13 -6.82
N ILE A 314 33.48 53.48 -7.96
CA ILE A 314 33.37 54.12 -9.29
C ILE A 314 32.24 55.15 -9.30
N LYS A 315 31.08 54.85 -8.70
CA LYS A 315 29.97 55.79 -8.57
C LYS A 315 30.37 57.00 -7.71
N ASP A 316 30.98 56.75 -6.56
CA ASP A 316 31.47 57.77 -5.63
C ASP A 316 32.49 58.71 -6.29
N LEU A 317 33.35 58.18 -7.16
CA LEU A 317 34.28 58.95 -7.98
C LEU A 317 33.58 59.71 -9.11
N SER A 318 32.58 59.12 -9.78
CA SER A 318 31.77 59.79 -10.81
C SER A 318 30.96 60.96 -10.24
N ASP A 319 30.39 60.83 -9.05
CA ASP A 319 29.63 61.91 -8.42
C ASP A 319 30.57 63.02 -7.87
N LYS A 320 31.80 62.67 -7.43
CA LYS A 320 32.87 63.65 -7.15
C LYS A 320 33.34 64.38 -8.42
N LEU A 321 33.44 63.69 -9.56
CA LEU A 321 33.81 64.26 -10.86
C LEU A 321 32.78 65.32 -11.29
N LYS A 322 31.48 65.00 -11.28
CA LYS A 322 30.40 65.95 -11.62
C LYS A 322 30.42 67.21 -10.75
N VAL A 323 30.74 67.06 -9.47
CA VAL A 323 30.87 68.19 -8.53
C VAL A 323 32.13 69.04 -8.81
N ALA A 324 33.18 68.48 -9.40
CA ALA A 324 34.33 69.22 -9.89
C ALA A 324 34.04 69.91 -11.24
N GLU A 325 33.42 69.20 -12.18
CA GLU A 325 32.99 69.70 -13.49
C GLU A 325 32.05 70.91 -13.34
N GLY A 326 31.00 70.81 -12.53
CA GLY A 326 30.07 71.92 -12.29
C GLY A 326 30.73 73.15 -11.65
N LYS A 327 31.76 72.96 -10.80
CA LYS A 327 32.57 74.08 -10.26
C LYS A 327 33.48 74.69 -11.32
N GLN A 328 34.03 73.89 -12.22
CA GLN A 328 34.81 74.37 -13.35
C GLN A 328 33.93 75.18 -14.31
N GLU A 329 32.70 74.73 -14.60
CA GLU A 329 31.71 75.50 -15.35
C GLU A 329 31.35 76.82 -14.66
N GLU A 330 31.09 76.82 -13.35
CA GLU A 330 30.80 78.05 -12.58
C GLU A 330 31.96 79.05 -12.66
N ILE A 331 33.21 78.60 -12.45
CA ILE A 331 34.41 79.43 -12.58
C ILE A 331 34.57 79.95 -14.00
N GLN A 332 34.32 79.13 -15.02
CA GLN A 332 34.45 79.50 -16.43
C GLN A 332 33.35 80.48 -16.87
N GLN A 333 32.11 80.32 -16.40
CA GLN A 333 31.03 81.30 -16.60
C GLN A 333 31.36 82.63 -15.92
N LYS A 334 31.86 82.60 -14.68
CA LYS A 334 32.29 83.80 -13.96
C LYS A 334 33.43 84.53 -14.70
N GLY A 335 34.46 83.82 -15.14
CA GLY A 335 35.55 84.38 -15.94
C GLY A 335 35.08 84.95 -17.29
N GLN A 336 34.06 84.36 -17.93
CA GLN A 336 33.44 84.94 -19.12
C GLN A 336 32.61 86.19 -18.81
N ALA A 337 31.93 86.25 -17.66
CA ALA A 337 31.20 87.44 -17.22
C ALA A 337 32.15 88.60 -16.91
N GLU A 338 33.21 88.35 -16.14
CA GLU A 338 34.27 89.32 -15.85
C GLU A 338 34.95 89.80 -17.14
N LYS A 339 35.22 88.91 -18.12
CA LYS A 339 35.74 89.31 -19.44
C LYS A 339 34.76 90.26 -20.17
N LYS A 340 33.46 89.98 -20.16
CA LYS A 340 32.44 90.84 -20.80
C LYS A 340 32.32 92.20 -20.13
N GLU A 341 32.39 92.26 -18.80
CA GLU A 341 32.38 93.51 -18.05
C GLU A 341 33.63 94.36 -18.33
N LEU A 342 34.80 93.72 -18.41
CA LEU A 342 36.04 94.39 -18.80
C LEU A 342 36.03 94.85 -20.27
N GLN A 343 35.44 94.09 -21.18
CA GLN A 343 35.25 94.52 -22.58
C GLN A 343 34.37 95.76 -22.65
N HIS A 344 33.18 95.74 -22.03
CA HIS A 344 32.29 96.91 -21.99
C HIS A 344 32.99 98.16 -21.41
N LYS A 345 33.88 97.99 -20.43
CA LYS A 345 34.69 99.09 -19.87
C LYS A 345 35.79 99.59 -20.81
N ILE A 346 36.30 98.76 -21.71
CA ILE A 346 37.19 99.20 -22.80
C ILE A 346 36.35 99.97 -23.82
N ASP A 347 35.24 99.39 -24.28
CA ASP A 347 34.34 100.00 -25.27
C ASP A 347 33.83 101.40 -24.80
N GLU A 348 33.43 101.53 -23.53
CA GLU A 348 33.00 102.79 -22.90
C GLU A 348 34.15 103.82 -22.73
N MET A 349 35.41 103.37 -22.72
CA MET A 349 36.58 104.24 -22.71
C MET A 349 37.00 104.65 -24.13
N GLU A 350 36.87 103.75 -25.12
CA GLU A 350 37.07 104.07 -26.54
C GLU A 350 36.01 105.05 -27.06
N GLU A 351 34.75 104.98 -26.59
CA GLU A 351 33.71 105.96 -26.90
C GLU A 351 34.08 107.35 -26.35
N LYS A 352 34.57 107.44 -25.11
CA LYS A 352 35.04 108.70 -24.51
C LYS A 352 36.31 109.23 -25.16
N GLU A 353 37.21 108.37 -25.61
CA GLU A 353 38.37 108.76 -26.41
C GLU A 353 37.92 109.38 -27.73
N GLN A 354 36.93 108.79 -28.40
CA GLN A 354 36.32 109.34 -29.62
C GLN A 354 35.57 110.68 -29.36
N GLU A 355 34.81 110.81 -28.27
CA GLU A 355 34.20 112.09 -27.88
C GLU A 355 35.26 113.18 -27.65
N LEU A 356 36.34 112.87 -26.92
CA LEU A 356 37.42 113.80 -26.65
C LEU A 356 38.19 114.16 -27.93
N GLN A 357 38.45 113.19 -28.80
CA GLN A 357 39.10 113.41 -30.10
C GLN A 357 38.26 114.32 -31.01
N ALA A 358 36.96 114.03 -31.18
CA ALA A 358 36.05 114.88 -31.94
C ALA A 358 35.94 116.30 -31.35
N LYS A 359 36.09 116.43 -30.02
CA LYS A 359 36.09 117.73 -29.32
C LYS A 359 37.42 118.49 -29.48
N ILE A 360 38.54 117.79 -29.60
CA ILE A 360 39.84 118.37 -29.98
C ILE A 360 39.76 118.87 -31.43
N GLU A 361 39.23 118.07 -32.35
CA GLU A 361 39.05 118.44 -33.77
C GLU A 361 38.10 119.65 -33.93
N ALA A 362 37.00 119.69 -33.17
CA ALA A 362 36.10 120.85 -33.14
C ALA A 362 36.80 122.11 -32.58
N LEU A 363 37.60 121.98 -31.52
CA LEU A 363 38.37 123.11 -30.96
C LEU A 363 39.51 123.55 -31.88
N GLN A 364 40.09 122.65 -32.67
CA GLN A 364 41.05 123.00 -33.72
C GLN A 364 40.37 123.78 -34.85
N ALA A 365 39.22 123.32 -35.34
CA ALA A 365 38.43 124.03 -36.35
C ALA A 365 37.96 125.42 -35.89
N ASP A 366 37.52 125.56 -34.62
CA ASP A 366 37.21 126.87 -34.03
C ASP A 366 38.47 127.76 -33.91
N ASN A 367 39.63 127.19 -33.55
CA ASN A 367 40.90 127.92 -33.48
C ASN A 367 41.30 128.44 -34.87
N ASP A 368 41.29 127.56 -35.88
CA ASP A 368 41.56 127.91 -37.28
C ASP A 368 40.59 128.97 -37.80
N PHE A 369 39.30 128.86 -37.51
CA PHE A 369 38.32 129.90 -37.85
C PHE A 369 38.60 131.23 -37.13
N THR A 370 39.08 131.22 -35.88
CA THR A 370 39.55 132.45 -35.21
C THR A 370 40.85 132.99 -35.80
N ASN A 371 41.75 132.14 -36.29
CA ASN A 371 43.00 132.54 -36.98
C ASN A 371 42.72 133.13 -38.37
N GLU A 372 41.81 132.55 -39.14
CA GLU A 372 41.31 133.13 -40.39
C GLU A 372 40.64 134.48 -40.14
N ARG A 373 39.79 134.59 -39.11
CA ARG A 373 39.16 135.87 -38.74
C ARG A 373 40.15 136.91 -38.23
N LEU A 374 41.20 136.51 -37.51
CA LEU A 374 42.31 137.39 -37.12
C LEU A 374 43.09 137.86 -38.35
N THR A 375 43.39 136.95 -39.28
CA THR A 375 44.08 137.25 -40.54
C THR A 375 43.27 138.22 -41.39
N ALA A 376 41.96 138.00 -41.54
CA ALA A 376 41.05 138.90 -42.24
C ALA A 376 40.92 140.28 -41.55
N LEU A 377 40.97 140.34 -40.22
CA LEU A 377 41.06 141.59 -39.47
C LEU A 377 42.41 142.31 -39.70
N GLN A 378 43.49 141.55 -39.83
CA GLN A 378 44.84 142.06 -40.10
C GLN A 378 44.94 142.64 -41.53
N GLU A 379 44.36 141.98 -42.53
CA GLU A 379 44.19 142.51 -43.89
C GLU A 379 43.26 143.73 -43.92
N HIS A 380 42.14 143.72 -43.18
CA HIS A 380 41.21 144.85 -43.15
C HIS A 380 41.78 146.07 -42.39
N LEU A 381 42.75 145.87 -41.48
CA LEU A 381 43.56 146.95 -40.90
C LEU A 381 44.55 147.54 -41.93
N LEU A 382 45.27 146.68 -42.67
CA LEU A 382 46.16 147.09 -43.77
C LEU A 382 45.41 147.85 -44.89
N SER A 383 44.13 147.54 -45.10
CA SER A 383 43.27 148.14 -46.13
C SER A 383 42.77 149.57 -45.82
N LYS A 384 42.96 150.10 -44.59
CA LYS A 384 42.38 151.40 -44.18
C LYS A 384 43.36 152.48 -43.70
N SER A 385 44.67 152.23 -43.68
CA SER A 385 45.68 153.27 -43.51
C SER A 385 46.43 153.52 -44.83
N GLY A 386 45.87 154.40 -45.67
CA GLY A 386 46.57 154.87 -46.87
C GLY A 386 47.67 155.87 -46.51
N GLY A 387 48.92 155.55 -46.86
CA GLY A 387 50.09 156.41 -46.64
C GLY A 387 51.34 155.63 -46.23
N ASP A 388 52.28 155.52 -47.16
CA ASP A 388 53.70 155.18 -47.03
C ASP A 388 54.18 154.34 -45.83
N CYS A 389 54.46 153.05 -46.08
CA CYS A 389 55.40 152.29 -45.27
C CYS A 389 56.17 151.23 -46.10
N THR A 390 57.00 151.68 -47.04
CA THR A 390 57.89 150.88 -47.91
C THR A 390 59.04 150.17 -47.17
N PHE A 391 58.84 149.84 -45.89
CA PHE A 391 59.82 149.19 -45.01
C PHE A 391 59.32 147.86 -44.40
N ILE A 392 58.01 147.57 -44.47
CA ILE A 392 57.43 146.33 -43.91
C ILE A 392 57.37 145.20 -44.97
N HIS A 393 57.33 145.54 -46.27
CA HIS A 393 57.25 144.55 -47.35
C HIS A 393 58.48 143.62 -47.38
N GLN A 394 59.68 144.15 -47.10
CA GLN A 394 60.93 143.36 -47.02
C GLN A 394 61.04 142.47 -45.76
N PHE A 395 60.23 142.69 -44.72
CA PHE A 395 60.25 141.83 -43.53
C PHE A 395 59.38 140.57 -43.72
N ILE A 396 58.23 140.72 -44.37
CA ILE A 396 57.29 139.61 -44.61
C ILE A 396 57.82 138.64 -45.69
N GLU A 397 58.54 139.15 -46.69
CA GLU A 397 59.19 138.32 -47.72
C GLU A 397 60.28 137.39 -47.14
N CYS A 398 60.84 137.73 -45.97
CA CYS A 398 61.82 136.92 -45.26
C CYS A 398 61.21 135.82 -44.36
N GLN A 399 59.89 135.82 -44.11
CA GLN A 399 59.21 134.76 -43.36
C GLN A 399 58.50 133.74 -44.27
N LYS A 400 58.07 134.11 -45.48
CA LYS A 400 57.39 133.21 -46.44
C LYS A 400 58.35 132.25 -47.19
N LYS A 401 59.54 131.99 -46.65
CA LYS A 401 60.59 131.16 -47.28
C LYS A 401 61.09 130.01 -46.39
N LEU A 402 60.21 129.52 -45.52
CA LEU A 402 60.45 128.39 -44.60
C LEU A 402 59.30 127.35 -44.61
N ILE A 403 58.46 127.38 -45.65
CA ILE A 403 57.41 126.38 -45.92
C ILE A 403 57.46 126.08 -47.43
N VAL A 404 57.24 124.80 -47.80
CA VAL A 404 57.35 124.24 -49.16
C VAL A 404 58.78 124.17 -49.72
N GLU A 405 59.51 123.12 -49.37
CA GLU A 405 59.77 122.04 -50.33
C GLU A 405 60.03 120.71 -49.60
N GLY A 406 59.31 119.66 -49.96
CA GLY A 406 59.26 118.38 -49.22
C GLY A 406 58.54 117.27 -49.98
N HIS A 407 58.88 117.13 -51.27
CA HIS A 407 58.33 116.11 -52.16
C HIS A 407 58.81 114.70 -51.70
N LEU A 408 58.17 113.56 -52.01
CA LEU A 408 57.60 113.20 -53.31
C LEU A 408 56.60 112.02 -53.21
N THR A 409 55.62 111.99 -54.13
CA THR A 409 54.75 110.85 -54.48
C THR A 409 55.52 109.52 -54.68
N LYS A 410 55.07 108.31 -54.31
CA LYS A 410 53.85 107.51 -54.68
C LYS A 410 53.92 106.13 -53.93
N ALA A 411 53.02 105.14 -53.97
CA ALA A 411 51.74 104.85 -54.66
C ALA A 411 50.93 103.73 -53.92
N VAL A 412 49.69 103.47 -54.39
CA VAL A 412 48.99 102.17 -54.64
C VAL A 412 49.82 100.90 -54.31
N GLU A 413 49.35 99.92 -53.51
CA GLU A 413 48.22 98.99 -53.80
C GLU A 413 47.25 98.70 -52.62
N GLU A 414 46.21 97.90 -52.89
CA GLU A 414 45.09 97.56 -51.99
C GLU A 414 45.42 96.46 -50.97
N THR A 415 44.77 96.47 -49.78
CA THR A 415 43.83 95.39 -49.36
C THR A 415 43.21 95.65 -47.98
N LYS A 416 42.13 94.91 -47.67
CA LYS A 416 41.40 94.92 -46.39
C LYS A 416 42.18 94.16 -45.30
N LEU A 417 42.11 94.62 -44.05
CA LEU A 417 41.68 93.80 -42.90
C LEU A 417 41.42 94.65 -41.64
N SER A 418 40.83 94.05 -40.62
CA SER A 418 40.31 94.75 -39.43
C SER A 418 41.41 95.25 -38.51
N LYS A 419 41.12 96.33 -37.77
CA LYS A 419 41.76 96.58 -36.47
C LYS A 419 41.36 95.48 -35.48
N GLU A 420 42.30 95.03 -34.66
CA GLU A 420 42.03 94.65 -33.27
C GLU A 420 43.34 94.81 -32.46
N ASN A 421 43.44 95.93 -31.74
CA ASN A 421 44.29 96.06 -30.55
C ASN A 421 43.50 95.40 -29.38
N GLN A 422 44.04 95.01 -28.22
CA GLN A 422 45.34 95.29 -27.60
C GLN A 422 45.65 94.26 -26.48
N THR A 423 46.56 94.66 -25.56
CA THR A 423 46.90 94.07 -24.25
C THR A 423 47.88 92.88 -24.30
N ARG A 424 49.04 92.97 -23.64
CA ARG A 424 49.18 93.33 -22.22
C ARG A 424 50.49 94.06 -21.93
N ALA A 425 50.44 95.13 -21.14
CA ALA A 425 51.63 95.78 -20.56
C ALA A 425 52.03 95.09 -19.24
N LYS A 426 53.32 95.16 -18.89
CA LYS A 426 53.86 94.84 -17.55
C LYS A 426 55.25 95.47 -17.37
N GLU A 427 55.43 96.18 -16.25
CA GLU A 427 56.72 96.51 -15.59
C GLU A 427 57.80 97.29 -16.42
N SER A 428 58.68 98.12 -15.85
CA SER A 428 58.80 98.72 -14.50
C SER A 428 59.83 99.88 -14.53
N ASP A 429 59.73 100.79 -13.55
CA ASP A 429 60.76 101.70 -12.98
C ASP A 429 62.09 101.96 -13.72
N LEU A 430 62.45 103.24 -13.92
CA LEU A 430 63.56 103.92 -13.19
C LEU A 430 63.95 105.33 -13.73
N SER A 431 64.16 106.25 -12.78
CA SER A 431 65.22 107.29 -12.71
C SER A 431 65.57 108.26 -13.87
N ASP A 432 65.22 109.53 -13.61
CA ASP A 432 66.16 110.65 -13.33
C ASP A 432 66.86 111.49 -14.43
N THR A 433 66.89 112.79 -14.08
CA THR A 433 67.93 113.84 -14.29
C THR A 433 68.04 114.72 -15.55
N LEU A 434 68.08 116.03 -15.25
CA LEU A 434 68.83 117.13 -15.88
C LEU A 434 68.34 117.79 -17.19
N SER A 435 67.65 118.93 -17.03
CA SER A 435 67.93 120.15 -17.82
C SER A 435 69.34 120.67 -17.48
N PRO A 436 70.01 121.48 -18.36
CA PRO A 436 69.78 122.95 -18.28
C PRO A 436 70.08 123.79 -19.56
N SER A 437 69.58 125.04 -19.58
CA SER A 437 70.22 126.25 -20.17
C SER A 437 70.53 126.34 -21.69
N LYS A 438 70.67 127.54 -22.30
CA LYS A 438 70.04 128.87 -22.11
C LYS A 438 70.19 129.70 -23.40
N GLU A 439 69.70 130.94 -23.39
CA GLU A 439 69.48 131.91 -24.49
C GLU A 439 70.65 132.24 -25.47
N LYS A 440 70.29 132.95 -26.55
CA LYS A 440 71.09 133.26 -27.77
C LYS A 440 71.86 134.60 -27.73
N SER A 441 72.58 134.89 -28.83
CA SER A 441 73.22 136.16 -29.28
C SER A 441 74.52 136.55 -28.57
N SER A 442 75.52 137.19 -29.20
CA SER A 442 75.71 137.74 -30.58
C SER A 442 77.16 137.39 -31.02
N ASP A 443 77.63 137.51 -32.27
CA ASP A 443 77.10 138.12 -33.50
C ASP A 443 77.68 137.37 -34.74
N ASP A 444 77.79 138.03 -35.91
CA ASP A 444 78.49 137.60 -37.14
C ASP A 444 77.83 136.48 -37.98
N THR A 445 77.43 136.83 -39.20
CA THR A 445 76.47 136.09 -40.04
C THR A 445 77.05 135.01 -40.95
N THR A 446 78.23 134.47 -40.63
CA THR A 446 78.86 133.35 -41.36
C THR A 446 78.74 131.99 -40.65
N ASP A 447 78.73 131.95 -39.32
CA ASP A 447 78.66 130.68 -38.58
C ASP A 447 77.23 130.09 -38.54
N THR A 448 76.21 130.89 -38.82
CA THR A 448 74.81 130.46 -38.85
C THR A 448 74.53 129.38 -39.90
N VAL A 449 75.22 129.41 -41.03
CA VAL A 449 75.11 128.38 -42.09
C VAL A 449 75.77 127.07 -41.65
N PHE A 450 76.91 127.15 -40.96
CA PHE A 450 77.58 125.98 -40.41
C PHE A 450 76.76 125.33 -39.28
N LEU A 451 76.14 126.15 -38.42
CA LEU A 451 75.28 125.67 -37.35
C LEU A 451 73.97 125.05 -37.88
N LEU A 452 73.36 125.61 -38.95
CA LEU A 452 72.19 124.98 -39.58
C LEU A 452 72.53 123.64 -40.25
N LEU A 453 73.71 123.53 -40.87
CA LEU A 453 74.21 122.26 -41.41
C LEU A 453 74.49 121.24 -40.31
N ALA A 454 75.05 121.67 -39.17
CA ALA A 454 75.26 120.81 -38.02
C ALA A 454 73.94 120.28 -37.45
N LEU A 455 72.94 121.16 -37.26
CA LEU A 455 71.61 120.78 -36.76
C LEU A 455 70.87 119.85 -37.73
N LEU A 456 70.93 120.10 -39.05
CA LEU A 456 70.33 119.20 -40.05
C LEU A 456 71.03 117.83 -40.10
N GLU A 457 72.35 117.78 -39.93
CA GLU A 457 73.08 116.50 -39.87
C GLU A 457 72.83 115.76 -38.54
N GLU A 458 72.56 116.49 -37.45
CA GLU A 458 72.16 115.97 -36.15
C GLU A 458 70.71 115.45 -36.13
N GLU A 459 69.75 116.16 -36.74
CA GLU A 459 68.39 115.62 -36.99
C GLU A 459 68.45 114.38 -37.88
N ARG A 460 69.22 114.40 -38.97
CA ARG A 460 69.46 113.20 -39.80
C ARG A 460 70.10 112.07 -38.99
N LYS A 461 70.95 112.38 -38.01
CA LYS A 461 71.55 111.38 -37.11
C LYS A 461 70.51 110.83 -36.13
N ALA A 462 69.65 111.66 -35.57
CA ALA A 462 68.52 111.23 -34.73
C ALA A 462 67.55 110.31 -35.52
N TYR A 463 67.17 110.68 -36.75
CA TYR A 463 66.36 109.83 -37.62
C TYR A 463 67.07 108.53 -38.01
N ARG A 464 68.38 108.55 -38.34
CA ARG A 464 69.16 107.32 -38.57
C ARG A 464 69.14 106.41 -37.33
N ASN A 465 69.38 106.95 -36.14
CA ASN A 465 69.32 106.20 -34.88
C ASN A 465 67.92 105.62 -34.62
N GLN A 466 66.84 106.37 -34.89
CA GLN A 466 65.46 105.92 -34.72
C GLN A 466 65.08 104.81 -35.72
N VAL A 467 65.56 104.90 -36.96
CA VAL A 467 65.40 103.86 -37.98
C VAL A 467 66.21 102.61 -37.62
N GLU A 468 67.44 102.75 -37.11
CA GLU A 468 68.20 101.61 -36.59
C GLU A 468 67.52 100.95 -35.39
N GLU A 469 66.98 101.72 -34.45
CA GLU A 469 66.36 101.18 -33.24
C GLU A 469 65.02 100.48 -33.53
N SER A 470 64.18 101.08 -34.39
CA SER A 470 62.98 100.40 -34.89
C SER A 470 63.34 99.17 -35.73
N THR A 471 64.44 99.18 -36.50
CA THR A 471 64.93 97.98 -37.21
C THR A 471 65.37 96.88 -36.23
N LYS A 472 66.08 97.20 -35.14
CA LYS A 472 66.43 96.25 -34.08
C LYS A 472 65.18 95.67 -33.42
N GLN A 473 64.18 96.49 -33.11
CA GLN A 473 62.90 96.05 -32.53
C GLN A 473 62.15 95.11 -33.48
N ILE A 474 62.09 95.42 -34.78
CA ILE A 474 61.52 94.55 -35.82
C ILE A 474 62.27 93.22 -35.89
N GLN A 475 63.62 93.21 -35.84
CA GLN A 475 64.41 91.98 -35.82
C GLN A 475 64.17 91.13 -34.56
N VAL A 476 64.04 91.76 -33.38
CA VAL A 476 63.69 91.06 -32.14
C VAL A 476 62.29 90.45 -32.21
N LEU A 477 61.30 91.19 -32.72
CA LEU A 477 59.93 90.69 -32.91
C LEU A 477 59.88 89.56 -33.95
N GLN A 478 60.62 89.66 -35.05
CA GLN A 478 60.76 88.57 -36.04
C GLN A 478 61.38 87.31 -35.41
N ALA A 479 62.43 87.45 -34.61
CA ALA A 479 63.05 86.33 -33.90
C ALA A 479 62.12 85.71 -32.83
N GLN A 480 61.30 86.53 -32.15
CA GLN A 480 60.27 86.04 -31.23
C GLN A 480 59.14 85.30 -31.97
N LEU A 481 58.66 85.83 -33.10
CA LEU A 481 57.65 85.16 -33.95
C LEU A 481 58.17 83.82 -34.50
N GLN A 482 59.42 83.75 -34.95
CA GLN A 482 60.05 82.50 -35.39
C GLN A 482 60.12 81.46 -34.25
N ARG A 483 60.51 81.88 -33.03
CA ARG A 483 60.52 81.00 -31.85
C ARG A 483 59.13 80.50 -31.47
N LEU A 484 58.13 81.38 -31.51
CA LEU A 484 56.73 81.01 -31.26
C LEU A 484 56.21 80.04 -32.33
N HIS A 485 56.56 80.24 -33.60
CA HIS A 485 56.18 79.34 -34.69
C HIS A 485 56.79 77.93 -34.51
N ILE A 486 58.09 77.84 -34.19
CA ILE A 486 58.75 76.57 -33.87
C ILE A 486 58.11 75.89 -32.64
N ASN A 487 57.81 76.65 -31.57
CA ASN A 487 57.15 76.10 -30.39
C ASN A 487 55.73 75.58 -30.68
N ILE A 488 54.98 76.28 -31.55
CA ILE A 488 53.64 75.84 -31.99
C ILE A 488 53.74 74.54 -32.80
N GLU A 489 54.73 74.40 -33.67
CA GLU A 489 54.89 73.18 -34.48
C GLU A 489 55.37 71.99 -33.63
N ASN A 490 56.34 72.19 -32.73
CA ASN A 490 56.75 71.17 -31.76
C ASN A 490 55.57 70.68 -30.90
N LEU A 491 54.68 71.59 -30.48
CA LEU A 491 53.47 71.25 -29.71
C LEU A 491 52.42 70.52 -30.57
N ARG A 492 52.36 70.77 -31.88
CA ARG A 492 51.52 69.99 -32.80
C ARG A 492 52.07 68.57 -32.93
N GLU A 493 53.36 68.43 -33.20
CA GLU A 493 54.03 67.13 -33.33
C GLU A 493 53.92 66.29 -32.05
N GLU A 494 54.08 66.89 -30.86
CA GLU A 494 53.92 66.18 -29.58
C GLU A 494 52.48 65.70 -29.41
N LYS A 495 51.49 66.59 -29.58
CA LYS A 495 50.07 66.26 -29.47
C LYS A 495 49.64 65.22 -30.53
N ASP A 496 50.21 65.23 -31.74
CA ASP A 496 49.91 64.21 -32.75
C ASP A 496 50.58 62.87 -32.42
N ARG A 497 51.78 62.87 -31.82
CA ARG A 497 52.43 61.65 -31.30
C ARG A 497 51.65 61.05 -30.13
N GLU A 498 51.20 61.84 -29.17
CA GLU A 498 50.33 61.40 -28.05
C GLU A 498 49.01 60.81 -28.57
N ILE A 499 48.38 61.44 -29.58
CA ILE A 499 47.16 60.92 -30.22
C ILE A 499 47.44 59.58 -30.93
N THR A 500 48.61 59.36 -31.53
CA THR A 500 48.96 58.05 -32.09
C THR A 500 49.20 56.99 -31.01
N SER A 501 49.96 57.28 -29.95
CA SER A 501 50.23 56.31 -28.88
C SER A 501 48.93 55.86 -28.20
N THR A 502 48.10 56.82 -27.76
CA THR A 502 46.82 56.52 -27.11
C THR A 502 45.82 55.80 -28.03
N ARG A 503 45.91 55.99 -29.35
CA ARG A 503 45.12 55.24 -30.33
C ARG A 503 45.59 53.79 -30.48
N ASP A 504 46.90 53.57 -30.54
CA ASP A 504 47.47 52.22 -30.70
C ASP A 504 47.31 51.40 -29.41
N GLU A 505 47.44 52.05 -28.24
CA GLU A 505 47.08 51.49 -26.93
C GLU A 505 45.59 51.10 -26.86
N LEU A 506 44.69 51.96 -27.33
CA LEU A 506 43.25 51.68 -27.39
C LEU A 506 42.92 50.51 -28.33
N LEU A 507 43.61 50.39 -29.47
CA LEU A 507 43.46 49.26 -30.39
C LEU A 507 43.94 47.95 -29.73
N SER A 508 45.12 47.96 -29.09
CA SER A 508 45.63 46.81 -28.35
C SER A 508 44.68 46.37 -27.23
N ALA A 509 44.04 47.32 -26.52
CA ALA A 509 43.05 47.02 -25.50
C ALA A 509 41.74 46.45 -26.09
N GLN A 510 41.31 46.89 -27.28
CA GLN A 510 40.16 46.29 -27.98
C GLN A 510 40.45 44.85 -28.43
N ASP A 511 41.64 44.57 -28.95
CA ASP A 511 42.05 43.22 -29.33
C ASP A 511 42.16 42.29 -28.11
N GLU A 512 42.69 42.76 -26.97
CA GLU A 512 42.70 41.99 -25.72
C GLU A 512 41.29 41.70 -25.20
N ILE A 513 40.39 42.69 -25.20
CA ILE A 513 38.97 42.50 -24.83
C ILE A 513 38.29 41.47 -25.75
N LEU A 514 38.57 41.50 -27.06
CA LEU A 514 38.03 40.54 -28.02
C LEU A 514 38.51 39.11 -27.75
N LEU A 515 39.81 38.93 -27.45
CA LEU A 515 40.38 37.63 -27.08
C LEU A 515 39.81 37.11 -25.75
N LEU A 516 39.66 37.98 -24.75
CA LEU A 516 39.04 37.63 -23.46
C LEU A 516 37.56 37.26 -23.62
N HIS A 517 36.81 37.95 -24.47
CA HIS A 517 35.43 37.57 -24.82
C HIS A 517 35.36 36.19 -25.48
N GLN A 518 36.22 35.90 -26.48
CA GLN A 518 36.25 34.59 -27.13
C GLN A 518 36.64 33.47 -26.16
N ALA A 519 37.59 33.72 -25.26
CA ALA A 519 37.97 32.76 -24.21
C ALA A 519 36.83 32.51 -23.21
N ALA A 520 36.09 33.56 -22.82
CA ALA A 520 34.94 33.46 -21.93
C ALA A 520 33.75 32.74 -22.59
N GLU A 521 33.45 33.03 -23.85
CA GLU A 521 32.40 32.36 -24.63
C GLU A 521 32.71 30.87 -24.81
N LYS A 522 33.97 30.53 -25.15
CA LYS A 522 34.42 29.14 -25.23
C LYS A 522 34.28 28.42 -23.88
N ALA A 523 34.77 29.01 -22.79
CA ALA A 523 34.65 28.44 -21.45
C ALA A 523 33.20 28.36 -20.93
N ALA A 524 32.29 29.20 -21.42
CA ALA A 524 30.85 29.06 -21.19
C ALA A 524 30.29 27.86 -21.94
N SER A 525 30.60 27.72 -23.24
CA SER A 525 30.13 26.59 -24.06
C SER A 525 30.61 25.22 -23.54
N GLU A 526 31.84 25.15 -23.02
CA GLU A 526 32.39 23.94 -22.40
C GLU A 526 31.62 23.58 -21.11
N ARG A 527 31.35 24.57 -20.24
CA ARG A 527 30.50 24.38 -19.05
C ARG A 527 29.07 23.99 -19.39
N ASP A 528 28.47 24.56 -20.44
CA ASP A 528 27.13 24.18 -20.87
C ASP A 528 27.08 22.72 -21.37
N THR A 529 28.15 22.22 -22.02
CA THR A 529 28.26 20.79 -22.38
C THR A 529 28.44 19.89 -21.17
N ASP A 530 29.20 20.30 -20.15
CA ASP A 530 29.35 19.55 -18.89
C ASP A 530 28.04 19.55 -18.07
N ILE A 531 27.33 20.67 -18.02
CA ILE A 531 26.01 20.76 -17.39
C ILE A 531 25.00 19.85 -18.12
N ALA A 532 25.06 19.78 -19.46
CA ALA A 532 24.20 18.90 -20.24
C ALA A 532 24.49 17.41 -20.00
N SER A 533 25.76 17.00 -19.92
CA SER A 533 26.15 15.62 -19.66
C SER A 533 25.76 15.17 -18.24
N LEU A 534 26.08 15.99 -17.22
CA LEU A 534 25.67 15.76 -15.83
C LEU A 534 24.14 15.70 -15.68
N GLN A 535 23.39 16.53 -16.42
CA GLN A 535 21.93 16.42 -16.46
C GLN A 535 21.42 15.13 -17.09
N GLU A 536 22.16 14.47 -17.98
CA GLU A 536 21.79 13.17 -18.54
C GLU A 536 22.12 12.02 -17.56
N GLU A 537 23.29 12.05 -16.93
CA GLU A 537 23.67 11.08 -15.90
C GLU A 537 22.72 11.13 -14.69
N LEU A 538 22.39 12.33 -14.23
CA LEU A 538 21.42 12.53 -13.15
C LEU A 538 20.00 12.08 -13.53
N LYS A 539 19.64 12.03 -14.82
CA LYS A 539 18.39 11.38 -15.30
C LYS A 539 18.51 9.86 -15.26
N LYS A 540 19.67 9.28 -15.65
CA LYS A 540 19.93 7.83 -15.60
C LYS A 540 19.88 7.31 -14.16
N VAL A 541 20.62 7.94 -13.25
CA VAL A 541 20.65 7.58 -11.81
C VAL A 541 19.26 7.69 -11.18
N ARG A 542 18.48 8.73 -11.49
CA ARG A 542 17.08 8.83 -11.04
C ARG A 542 16.20 7.70 -11.56
N ALA A 543 16.35 7.30 -12.82
CA ALA A 543 15.60 6.18 -13.40
C ALA A 543 16.00 4.83 -12.79
N GLU A 544 17.26 4.64 -12.43
CA GLU A 544 17.75 3.42 -11.76
C GLU A 544 17.31 3.36 -10.30
N LEU A 545 17.40 4.46 -9.56
CA LEU A 545 16.90 4.56 -8.20
C LEU A 545 15.39 4.28 -8.10
N GLU A 546 14.60 4.71 -9.09
CA GLU A 546 13.17 4.39 -9.16
C GLU A 546 12.88 2.92 -9.54
N ARG A 547 13.73 2.28 -10.37
CA ARG A 547 13.69 0.82 -10.59
C ARG A 547 13.99 0.06 -9.30
N TRP A 548 15.01 0.47 -8.54
CA TRP A 548 15.37 -0.16 -7.27
C TRP A 548 14.26 0.00 -6.21
N ARG A 549 13.63 1.18 -6.11
CA ARG A 549 12.43 1.38 -5.28
C ARG A 549 11.29 0.44 -5.66
N LYS A 550 11.01 0.28 -6.95
CA LYS A 550 9.96 -0.63 -7.43
C LYS A 550 10.28 -2.09 -7.08
N ALA A 551 11.51 -2.53 -7.29
CA ALA A 551 11.97 -3.88 -6.93
C ALA A 551 11.90 -4.12 -5.41
N ALA A 552 12.33 -3.16 -4.59
CA ALA A 552 12.19 -3.24 -3.13
C ALA A 552 10.73 -3.39 -2.71
N SER A 553 9.82 -2.58 -3.27
CA SER A 553 8.38 -2.71 -3.01
C SER A 553 7.78 -4.02 -3.50
N GLU A 554 8.39 -4.69 -4.49
CA GLU A 554 7.98 -6.03 -4.94
C GLU A 554 8.44 -7.11 -3.96
N TYR A 555 9.69 -7.04 -3.48
CA TYR A 555 10.19 -7.92 -2.42
C TYR A 555 9.47 -7.75 -1.08
N GLU A 556 9.09 -6.52 -0.68
CA GLU A 556 8.29 -6.28 0.54
C GLU A 556 6.92 -6.99 0.49
N LYS A 557 6.28 -7.00 -0.69
CA LYS A 557 5.01 -7.72 -0.91
C LYS A 557 5.23 -9.24 -0.87
N GLU A 558 6.30 -9.73 -1.48
CA GLU A 558 6.66 -11.15 -1.45
C GLU A 558 6.95 -11.62 -0.01
N ILE A 559 7.73 -10.87 0.76
CA ILE A 559 8.00 -11.14 2.19
C ILE A 559 6.69 -11.16 2.99
N THR A 560 5.80 -10.19 2.78
CA THR A 560 4.50 -10.12 3.47
C THR A 560 3.60 -11.31 3.10
N SER A 561 3.54 -11.68 1.82
CA SER A 561 2.78 -12.86 1.35
C SER A 561 3.34 -14.16 1.92
N LEU A 562 4.68 -14.32 1.92
CA LEU A 562 5.34 -15.48 2.51
C LEU A 562 5.08 -15.59 4.02
N GLN A 563 5.14 -14.48 4.76
CA GLN A 563 4.78 -14.42 6.19
C GLN A 563 3.32 -14.84 6.43
N ASN A 564 2.37 -14.30 5.66
CA ASN A 564 0.97 -14.70 5.74
C ASN A 564 0.77 -16.20 5.41
N SER A 565 1.43 -16.72 4.37
CA SER A 565 1.38 -18.15 3.99
C SER A 565 1.98 -19.08 5.05
N PHE A 566 2.94 -18.58 5.84
CA PHE A 566 3.56 -19.32 6.93
C PHE A 566 2.65 -19.32 8.15
N GLN A 567 2.12 -18.16 8.54
CA GLN A 567 1.17 -18.04 9.64
C GLN A 567 -0.10 -18.86 9.40
N LEU A 568 -0.64 -18.84 8.18
CA LEU A 568 -1.78 -19.68 7.80
C LEU A 568 -1.46 -21.18 7.92
N ARG A 569 -0.27 -21.63 7.49
CA ARG A 569 0.15 -23.03 7.64
C ARG A 569 0.37 -23.43 9.10
N CYS A 570 0.89 -22.54 9.94
CA CYS A 570 0.98 -22.77 11.39
C CYS A 570 -0.42 -22.97 11.98
N GLN A 571 -1.37 -22.10 11.66
CA GLN A 571 -2.73 -22.18 12.19
C GLN A 571 -3.48 -23.43 11.67
N GLN A 572 -3.37 -23.78 10.38
CA GLN A 572 -3.88 -25.03 9.83
C GLN A 572 -3.30 -26.26 10.54
N CYS A 573 -2.01 -26.25 10.91
CA CYS A 573 -1.36 -27.33 11.64
C CYS A 573 -1.89 -27.45 13.08
N GLU A 574 -2.09 -26.32 13.78
CA GLU A 574 -2.72 -26.32 15.10
C GLU A 574 -4.17 -26.83 15.04
N ASP A 575 -4.95 -26.41 14.04
CA ASP A 575 -6.35 -26.81 13.90
C ASP A 575 -6.48 -28.30 13.53
N GLN A 576 -5.62 -28.84 12.68
CA GLN A 576 -5.52 -30.29 12.45
C GLN A 576 -5.16 -31.05 13.74
N GLN A 577 -4.22 -30.55 14.54
CA GLN A 577 -3.89 -31.17 15.83
C GLN A 577 -5.05 -31.11 16.83
N ARG A 578 -5.86 -30.05 16.82
CA ARG A 578 -7.11 -29.94 17.62
C ARG A 578 -8.16 -30.95 17.16
N GLU A 579 -8.37 -31.11 15.85
CA GLU A 579 -9.31 -32.09 15.30
C GLU A 579 -8.86 -33.53 15.59
N GLU A 580 -7.59 -33.86 15.40
CA GLU A 580 -7.07 -35.20 15.72
C GLU A 580 -7.15 -35.49 17.23
N ALA A 581 -6.81 -34.53 18.09
CA ALA A 581 -6.93 -34.70 19.55
C ALA A 581 -8.38 -34.92 20.00
N THR A 582 -9.33 -34.14 19.48
CA THR A 582 -10.76 -34.31 19.82
C THR A 582 -11.34 -35.62 19.28
N LYS A 583 -10.92 -36.05 18.08
CA LYS A 583 -11.27 -37.36 17.51
C LYS A 583 -10.74 -38.51 18.37
N LEU A 584 -9.44 -38.50 18.71
CA LEU A 584 -8.81 -39.52 19.55
C LEU A 584 -9.43 -39.56 20.96
N GLN A 585 -9.78 -38.41 21.53
CA GLN A 585 -10.51 -38.35 22.81
C GLN A 585 -11.91 -38.97 22.69
N GLY A 586 -12.63 -38.74 21.59
CA GLY A 586 -13.91 -39.38 21.30
C GLY A 586 -13.82 -40.90 21.08
N GLU A 587 -12.71 -41.40 20.52
CA GLU A 587 -12.42 -42.84 20.38
C GLU A 587 -12.06 -43.47 21.73
N LEU A 588 -11.22 -42.82 22.55
CA LEU A 588 -10.93 -43.24 23.93
C LEU A 588 -12.20 -43.30 24.80
N GLU A 589 -13.13 -42.36 24.62
CA GLU A 589 -14.44 -42.41 25.29
C GLU A 589 -15.31 -43.59 24.85
N LYS A 590 -15.24 -44.02 23.59
CA LYS A 590 -15.95 -45.23 23.11
C LYS A 590 -15.34 -46.48 23.72
N LEU A 591 -14.02 -46.67 23.59
CA LEU A 591 -13.32 -47.81 24.17
C LEU A 591 -13.54 -47.90 25.69
N ARG A 592 -13.62 -46.75 26.39
CA ARG A 592 -13.92 -46.74 27.83
C ARG A 592 -15.36 -47.17 28.15
N LYS A 593 -16.34 -46.82 27.30
CA LYS A 593 -17.74 -47.28 27.44
C LYS A 593 -17.86 -48.79 27.15
N GLU A 594 -17.16 -49.27 26.12
CA GLU A 594 -17.08 -50.69 25.76
C GLU A 594 -16.38 -51.53 26.85
N TRP A 595 -15.26 -51.04 27.38
CA TRP A 595 -14.53 -51.68 28.49
C TRP A 595 -15.38 -51.75 29.77
N ASN A 596 -16.06 -50.67 30.15
CA ASN A 596 -17.01 -50.68 31.27
C ASN A 596 -18.13 -51.71 31.06
N ALA A 597 -18.69 -51.80 29.85
CA ALA A 597 -19.74 -52.77 29.53
C ALA A 597 -19.23 -54.20 29.66
N LEU A 598 -18.08 -54.52 29.07
CA LEU A 598 -17.43 -55.83 29.16
C LEU A 598 -17.04 -56.18 30.60
N GLU A 599 -16.62 -55.20 31.42
CA GLU A 599 -16.39 -55.41 32.85
C GLU A 599 -17.69 -55.80 33.57
N THR A 600 -18.81 -55.12 33.30
CA THR A 600 -20.11 -55.51 33.89
C THR A 600 -20.61 -56.88 33.42
N GLU A 601 -20.34 -57.25 32.17
CA GLU A 601 -20.65 -58.58 31.64
C GLU A 601 -19.80 -59.66 32.33
N CYS A 602 -18.48 -59.45 32.45
CA CYS A 602 -17.59 -60.32 33.23
C CYS A 602 -18.07 -60.47 34.69
N HIS A 603 -18.53 -59.39 35.33
CA HIS A 603 -19.12 -59.44 36.67
C HIS A 603 -20.47 -60.15 36.72
N SER A 604 -21.23 -60.18 35.62
CA SER A 604 -22.46 -60.98 35.51
C SER A 604 -22.16 -62.46 35.36
N LEU A 605 -21.34 -62.83 34.37
CA LEU A 605 -20.90 -64.21 34.11
C LEU A 605 -20.19 -64.82 35.33
N LYS A 606 -19.42 -64.04 36.09
CA LYS A 606 -18.78 -64.49 37.33
C LYS A 606 -19.79 -64.80 38.45
N ARG A 607 -20.89 -64.04 38.56
CA ARG A 607 -21.99 -64.33 39.51
C ARG A 607 -22.77 -65.57 39.08
N GLU A 608 -23.07 -65.69 37.79
CA GLU A 608 -23.74 -66.84 37.22
C GLU A 608 -22.92 -68.12 37.39
N ASN A 609 -21.62 -68.10 37.12
CA ASN A 609 -20.72 -69.23 37.31
C ASN A 609 -20.63 -69.66 38.79
N VAL A 610 -20.61 -68.71 39.74
CA VAL A 610 -20.73 -69.03 41.18
C VAL A 610 -22.08 -69.69 41.51
N SER A 611 -23.18 -69.22 40.91
CA SER A 611 -24.52 -69.82 41.09
C SER A 611 -24.58 -71.25 40.51
N LEU A 612 -24.08 -71.45 39.29
CA LEU A 612 -24.02 -72.75 38.62
C LEU A 612 -23.10 -73.73 39.36
N SER A 613 -21.95 -73.26 39.87
CA SER A 613 -21.06 -74.07 40.72
C SER A 613 -21.73 -74.48 42.04
N SER A 614 -22.55 -73.60 42.63
CA SER A 614 -23.30 -73.91 43.85
C SER A 614 -24.42 -74.93 43.59
N GLU A 615 -25.11 -74.81 42.46
CA GLU A 615 -26.15 -75.74 42.02
C GLU A 615 -25.56 -77.10 41.61
N LEU A 616 -24.41 -77.13 40.95
CA LEU A 616 -23.66 -78.36 40.67
C LEU A 616 -23.32 -79.08 41.98
N GLN A 617 -22.75 -78.36 42.96
CA GLN A 617 -22.43 -78.93 44.28
C GLN A 617 -23.70 -79.40 45.04
N ARG A 618 -24.86 -78.79 44.77
CA ARG A 618 -26.16 -79.24 45.31
C ARG A 618 -26.55 -80.58 44.69
N GLN A 619 -26.47 -80.70 43.36
CA GLN A 619 -26.80 -81.92 42.63
C GLN A 619 -25.81 -83.06 42.91
N GLU A 620 -24.51 -82.77 43.09
CA GLU A 620 -23.51 -83.77 43.53
C GLU A 620 -23.84 -84.35 44.91
N LYS A 621 -24.25 -83.51 45.87
CA LYS A 621 -24.70 -83.96 47.21
C LYS A 621 -25.99 -84.78 47.13
N GLU A 622 -26.95 -84.35 46.30
CA GLU A 622 -28.21 -85.06 46.08
C GLU A 622 -27.96 -86.44 45.45
N LEU A 623 -27.13 -86.51 44.41
CA LEU A 623 -26.68 -87.76 43.79
C LEU A 623 -25.94 -88.66 44.78
N HIS A 624 -25.03 -88.12 45.60
CA HIS A 624 -24.32 -88.90 46.61
C HIS A 624 -25.27 -89.46 47.67
N ASN A 625 -26.27 -88.69 48.11
CA ASN A 625 -27.31 -89.16 49.02
C ASN A 625 -28.15 -90.28 48.38
N SER A 626 -28.56 -90.15 47.12
CA SER A 626 -29.27 -91.20 46.39
C SER A 626 -28.43 -92.45 46.17
N GLN A 627 -27.13 -92.32 45.91
CA GLN A 627 -26.19 -93.45 45.82
C GLN A 627 -26.05 -94.15 47.17
N LYS A 628 -25.92 -93.41 48.27
CA LYS A 628 -25.86 -93.96 49.64
C LYS A 628 -27.15 -94.71 49.99
N GLN A 629 -28.32 -94.12 49.69
CA GLN A 629 -29.62 -94.77 49.89
C GLN A 629 -29.76 -96.04 49.02
N SER A 630 -29.24 -96.03 47.79
CA SER A 630 -29.23 -97.21 46.91
C SER A 630 -28.33 -98.33 47.44
N LEU A 631 -27.16 -97.99 48.03
CA LEU A 631 -26.28 -98.95 48.70
C LEU A 631 -26.92 -99.53 49.97
N GLU A 632 -27.61 -98.71 50.77
CA GLU A 632 -28.38 -99.14 51.94
C GLU A 632 -29.50 -100.11 51.53
N LEU A 633 -30.31 -99.75 50.53
CA LEU A 633 -31.35 -100.64 49.97
C LEU A 633 -30.78 -101.92 49.37
N THR A 634 -29.57 -101.88 48.78
CA THR A 634 -28.88 -103.07 48.26
C THR A 634 -28.40 -103.99 49.39
N SER A 635 -27.95 -103.40 50.51
CA SER A 635 -27.60 -104.14 51.73
C SER A 635 -28.85 -104.81 52.35
N ASP A 636 -29.95 -104.06 52.49
CA ASP A 636 -31.22 -104.58 52.99
C ASP A 636 -31.77 -105.70 52.10
N LEU A 637 -31.69 -105.55 50.78
CA LEU A 637 -32.10 -106.58 49.82
C LEU A 637 -31.22 -107.84 49.94
N SER A 638 -29.92 -107.69 50.20
CA SER A 638 -29.00 -108.82 50.49
C SER A 638 -29.37 -109.54 51.79
N ILE A 639 -29.69 -108.78 52.87
CA ILE A 639 -30.15 -109.33 54.15
C ILE A 639 -31.47 -110.09 53.97
N LEU A 640 -32.43 -109.51 53.24
CA LEU A 640 -33.70 -110.15 52.89
C LEU A 640 -33.50 -111.39 52.01
N GLN A 641 -32.52 -111.39 51.11
CA GLN A 641 -32.17 -112.56 50.28
C GLN A 641 -31.52 -113.68 51.11
N MET A 642 -30.70 -113.36 52.11
CA MET A 642 -30.19 -114.34 53.08
C MET A 642 -31.32 -114.88 53.96
N SER A 643 -32.20 -114.02 54.48
CA SER A 643 -33.36 -114.42 55.29
C SER A 643 -34.33 -115.31 54.50
N ARG A 644 -34.60 -114.98 53.23
CA ARG A 644 -35.36 -115.83 52.30
C ARG A 644 -34.69 -117.20 52.14
N LYS A 645 -33.38 -117.26 51.90
CA LYS A 645 -32.66 -118.53 51.73
C LYS A 645 -32.70 -119.39 53.01
N GLU A 646 -32.65 -118.76 54.18
CA GLU A 646 -32.79 -119.43 55.46
C GLU A 646 -34.22 -119.98 55.66
N LEU A 647 -35.26 -119.22 55.28
CA LEU A 647 -36.63 -119.71 55.25
C LEU A 647 -36.83 -120.85 54.23
N GLU A 648 -36.19 -120.80 53.06
CA GLU A 648 -36.19 -121.89 52.08
C GLU A 648 -35.54 -123.17 52.65
N ASN A 649 -34.43 -123.05 53.39
CA ASN A 649 -33.81 -124.16 54.11
C ASN A 649 -34.77 -124.76 55.17
N GLN A 650 -35.43 -123.91 55.96
CA GLN A 650 -36.36 -124.32 57.02
C GLN A 650 -37.63 -124.99 56.47
N VAL A 651 -38.17 -124.49 55.35
CA VAL A 651 -39.27 -125.15 54.63
C VAL A 651 -38.80 -126.49 54.04
N GLY A 652 -37.55 -126.58 53.59
CA GLY A 652 -36.93 -127.83 53.17
C GLY A 652 -36.87 -128.89 54.27
N SER A 653 -36.33 -128.53 55.44
CA SER A 653 -36.20 -129.46 56.58
C SER A 653 -37.55 -129.84 57.19
N LEU A 654 -38.51 -128.92 57.26
CA LEU A 654 -39.91 -129.21 57.65
C LEU A 654 -40.57 -130.21 56.68
N LYS A 655 -40.35 -130.06 55.37
CA LYS A 655 -40.88 -130.98 54.35
C LYS A 655 -40.24 -132.37 54.44
N GLU A 656 -38.94 -132.43 54.73
CA GLU A 656 -38.21 -133.68 54.96
C GLU A 656 -38.58 -134.36 56.29
N GLN A 657 -38.96 -133.58 57.31
CA GLN A 657 -39.55 -134.13 58.54
C GLN A 657 -40.94 -134.69 58.30
N HIS A 658 -41.85 -133.93 57.66
CA HIS A 658 -43.18 -134.42 57.28
C HIS A 658 -43.11 -135.70 56.41
N LEU A 659 -42.09 -135.86 55.55
CA LEU A 659 -41.88 -137.09 54.79
C LEU A 659 -41.49 -138.28 55.68
N ARG A 660 -40.67 -138.07 56.71
CA ARG A 660 -40.34 -139.10 57.73
C ARG A 660 -41.57 -139.45 58.57
N ASP A 661 -42.23 -138.45 59.15
CA ASP A 661 -43.44 -138.63 59.96
C ASP A 661 -44.54 -139.40 59.18
N SER A 662 -44.69 -139.12 57.88
CA SER A 662 -45.62 -139.82 56.98
C SER A 662 -45.22 -141.27 56.69
N ALA A 663 -43.92 -141.58 56.62
CA ALA A 663 -43.42 -142.94 56.47
C ALA A 663 -43.61 -143.77 57.75
N ASP A 664 -43.37 -143.18 58.92
CA ASP A 664 -43.60 -143.80 60.22
C ASP A 664 -45.10 -144.07 60.45
N LEU A 665 -45.97 -143.11 60.10
CA LEU A 665 -47.42 -143.29 60.10
C LEU A 665 -47.90 -144.44 59.20
N LYS A 666 -47.36 -144.56 57.97
CA LYS A 666 -47.65 -145.72 57.10
C LYS A 666 -47.19 -147.04 57.72
N THR A 667 -46.04 -147.04 58.37
CA THR A 667 -45.47 -148.24 59.03
C THR A 667 -46.36 -148.68 60.19
N LEU A 668 -46.78 -147.74 61.04
CA LEU A 668 -47.75 -147.98 62.12
C LEU A 668 -49.11 -148.49 61.60
N LEU A 669 -49.63 -147.89 60.53
CA LEU A 669 -50.91 -148.30 59.93
C LEU A 669 -50.86 -149.74 59.40
N SER A 670 -49.79 -150.14 58.72
CA SER A 670 -49.60 -151.53 58.28
C SER A 670 -49.55 -152.54 59.45
N LYS A 671 -49.01 -152.12 60.59
CA LYS A 671 -48.93 -152.93 61.81
C LYS A 671 -50.30 -153.14 62.44
N ALA A 672 -51.13 -152.09 62.47
CA ALA A 672 -52.52 -152.16 62.94
C ALA A 672 -53.41 -153.00 61.99
N GLU A 673 -53.26 -152.86 60.67
CA GLU A 673 -54.01 -153.68 59.69
C GLU A 673 -53.75 -155.18 59.85
N ASN A 674 -52.51 -155.57 60.13
CA ASN A 674 -52.17 -156.98 60.34
C ASN A 674 -52.75 -157.51 61.66
N GLN A 675 -52.70 -156.73 62.74
CA GLN A 675 -53.38 -157.08 64.00
C GLN A 675 -54.90 -157.23 63.84
N ALA A 676 -55.54 -156.40 63.01
CA ALA A 676 -56.97 -156.54 62.71
C ALA A 676 -57.30 -157.85 61.95
N LYS A 677 -56.44 -158.26 61.00
CA LYS A 677 -56.58 -159.52 60.26
C LYS A 677 -56.45 -160.75 61.16
N ASP A 678 -55.54 -160.72 62.14
CA ASP A 678 -55.38 -161.83 63.09
C ASP A 678 -56.60 -161.95 64.03
N VAL A 679 -57.16 -160.83 64.50
CA VAL A 679 -58.38 -160.83 65.34
C VAL A 679 -59.60 -161.37 64.56
N GLN A 680 -59.77 -160.98 63.30
CA GLN A 680 -60.81 -161.50 62.41
C GLN A 680 -60.75 -163.05 62.30
N LYS A 681 -59.53 -163.60 62.24
CA LYS A 681 -59.28 -165.03 62.09
C LYS A 681 -59.58 -165.86 63.36
N GLU A 682 -59.52 -165.26 64.55
CA GLU A 682 -59.99 -165.89 65.79
C GLU A 682 -61.52 -165.83 65.95
N TYR A 683 -62.16 -164.77 65.43
CA TYR A 683 -63.62 -164.66 65.41
C TYR A 683 -64.26 -165.78 64.57
N GLU A 684 -63.72 -166.04 63.37
CA GLU A 684 -64.23 -167.09 62.47
C GLU A 684 -64.10 -168.51 63.09
N LYS A 685 -63.03 -168.78 63.85
CA LYS A 685 -62.88 -170.04 64.61
C LYS A 685 -63.89 -170.19 65.73
N THR A 686 -64.18 -169.11 66.46
CA THR A 686 -65.13 -169.17 67.59
C THR A 686 -66.58 -169.31 67.11
N GLN A 687 -66.90 -168.78 65.92
CA GLN A 687 -68.22 -168.93 65.30
C GLN A 687 -68.52 -170.37 64.83
N THR A 688 -67.52 -171.13 64.33
CA THR A 688 -67.73 -172.54 63.92
C THR A 688 -67.96 -173.46 65.13
N VAL A 689 -67.18 -173.33 66.19
CA VAL A 689 -67.34 -174.11 67.44
C VAL A 689 -68.72 -173.91 68.07
N LEU A 690 -69.24 -172.68 68.07
CA LEU A 690 -70.56 -172.36 68.61
C LEU A 690 -71.70 -172.98 67.78
N SER A 691 -71.47 -173.21 66.48
CA SER A 691 -72.43 -173.85 65.58
C SER A 691 -72.56 -175.35 65.85
N GLU A 692 -71.44 -176.06 66.07
CA GLU A 692 -71.46 -177.49 66.43
C GLU A 692 -72.14 -177.78 67.78
N LEU A 693 -71.93 -176.90 68.76
CA LEU A 693 -72.50 -177.08 70.10
C LEU A 693 -74.03 -176.95 70.08
N LYS A 694 -74.55 -176.06 69.22
CA LYS A 694 -76.00 -175.85 69.04
C LYS A 694 -76.68 -177.10 68.45
N LEU A 695 -76.08 -177.71 67.42
CA LEU A 695 -76.56 -178.94 66.78
C LEU A 695 -76.60 -180.13 67.77
N LYS A 696 -75.63 -180.21 68.69
CA LYS A 696 -75.58 -181.26 69.72
C LYS A 696 -76.72 -181.12 70.74
N PHE A 697 -77.06 -179.90 71.16
CA PHE A 697 -78.13 -179.64 72.13
C PHE A 697 -79.52 -180.04 71.58
N GLU A 698 -79.79 -179.66 70.33
CA GLU A 698 -81.06 -179.90 69.65
C GLU A 698 -81.37 -181.40 69.48
N LYS A 699 -80.33 -182.22 69.26
CA LYS A 699 -80.46 -183.69 69.23
C LYS A 699 -80.85 -184.29 70.58
N THR A 700 -80.21 -183.85 71.68
CA THR A 700 -80.56 -184.34 73.04
C THR A 700 -81.98 -183.98 73.47
N GLU A 701 -82.59 -182.94 72.90
CA GLU A 701 -83.96 -182.55 73.22
C GLU A 701 -85.00 -183.42 72.50
N GLN A 702 -84.73 -183.87 71.26
CA GLN A 702 -85.59 -184.83 70.55
C GLN A 702 -85.65 -186.21 71.24
N GLU A 703 -84.52 -186.74 71.69
CA GLU A 703 -84.44 -188.06 72.33
C GLU A 703 -85.26 -188.12 73.64
N LYS A 704 -85.26 -187.01 74.41
CA LYS A 704 -86.08 -186.83 75.62
C LYS A 704 -87.58 -186.83 75.34
N GLN A 705 -88.02 -186.24 74.22
CA GLN A 705 -89.43 -186.18 73.87
C GLN A 705 -89.99 -187.57 73.51
N SER A 706 -89.22 -188.36 72.75
CA SER A 706 -89.64 -189.71 72.30
C SER A 706 -89.98 -190.65 73.48
N ILE A 707 -89.15 -190.66 74.52
CA ILE A 707 -89.35 -191.52 75.72
C ILE A 707 -90.63 -191.14 76.49
N THR A 708 -91.09 -189.88 76.37
CA THR A 708 -92.24 -189.36 77.14
C THR A 708 -93.58 -189.84 76.58
N ASP A 709 -93.70 -190.08 75.27
CA ASP A 709 -94.97 -190.47 74.65
C ASP A 709 -95.19 -192.00 74.60
N GLU A 710 -94.14 -192.84 74.55
CA GLU A 710 -94.30 -194.31 74.65
C GLU A 710 -94.98 -194.75 75.96
N LEU A 711 -94.58 -194.14 77.08
CA LEU A 711 -95.16 -194.39 78.42
C LEU A 711 -96.67 -194.06 78.50
N LYS A 712 -97.13 -193.19 77.59
CA LYS A 712 -98.51 -192.70 77.50
C LYS A 712 -99.40 -193.66 76.71
N GLN A 713 -98.84 -194.38 75.74
CA GLN A 713 -99.58 -195.24 74.82
C GLN A 713 -100.03 -196.57 75.48
N CYS A 714 -99.18 -197.17 76.32
CA CYS A 714 -99.55 -198.39 77.07
C CYS A 714 -100.66 -198.15 78.11
N LYS A 715 -100.79 -196.91 78.61
CA LYS A 715 -101.74 -196.53 79.67
C LYS A 715 -103.22 -196.54 79.25
N ASN A 716 -103.52 -196.49 77.95
CA ASN A 716 -104.87 -196.23 77.44
C ASN A 716 -105.63 -197.48 76.94
N ASN A 717 -104.94 -198.56 76.55
CA ASN A 717 -105.57 -199.67 75.83
C ASN A 717 -106.32 -200.71 76.69
N LEU A 718 -106.22 -200.67 78.02
CA LEU A 718 -106.77 -201.71 78.91
C LEU A 718 -107.56 -201.17 80.11
N LYS A 719 -108.32 -200.08 79.91
CA LYS A 719 -109.29 -199.55 80.88
C LYS A 719 -110.76 -199.64 80.42
N LEU A 720 -111.04 -200.43 79.37
CA LEU A 720 -112.35 -200.45 78.69
C LEU A 720 -112.85 -201.87 78.37
N LEU A 721 -112.97 -202.73 79.39
CA LEU A 721 -113.86 -203.91 79.50
C LEU A 721 -113.66 -204.47 80.94
N ARG A 722 -114.43 -204.07 81.96
CA ARG A 722 -115.88 -204.23 82.24
C ARG A 722 -116.22 -205.62 82.80
N GLU A 723 -116.63 -205.63 84.07
CA GLU A 723 -117.53 -206.60 84.74
C GLU A 723 -117.20 -208.12 84.73
N LYS A 724 -116.32 -208.57 85.66
CA LYS A 724 -116.57 -209.72 86.58
C LYS A 724 -115.36 -210.03 87.48
N GLY A 725 -115.62 -210.57 88.69
CA GLY A 725 -114.73 -211.55 89.34
C GLY A 725 -113.85 -211.09 90.52
N ASN A 726 -114.21 -211.58 91.72
CA ASN A 726 -113.54 -211.49 93.02
C ASN A 726 -112.03 -211.81 93.14
N ASN A 727 -111.44 -211.29 94.24
CA ASN A 727 -110.38 -211.86 95.12
C ASN A 727 -108.89 -211.96 94.68
N LYS A 728 -108.00 -211.35 95.51
CA LYS A 728 -106.65 -211.76 96.07
C LYS A 728 -105.60 -212.50 95.18
N PRO A 729 -104.25 -212.41 95.45
CA PRO A 729 -103.47 -211.55 96.37
C PRO A 729 -102.13 -210.94 95.77
N TRP A 730 -101.35 -210.28 96.65
CA TRP A 730 -99.87 -210.03 96.76
C TRP A 730 -98.82 -210.94 96.02
N PRO A 731 -97.45 -210.71 96.05
CA PRO A 731 -96.57 -209.58 96.55
C PRO A 731 -95.16 -209.31 95.82
N TRP A 732 -94.30 -208.37 96.35
CA TRP A 732 -92.80 -208.08 96.13
C TRP A 732 -92.27 -207.55 94.74
N MET A 733 -91.03 -206.99 94.53
CA MET A 733 -90.11 -206.00 95.21
C MET A 733 -88.95 -205.43 94.26
N PRO A 734 -87.62 -205.17 94.58
CA PRO A 734 -87.06 -203.81 94.87
C PRO A 734 -85.62 -203.38 94.34
N MET A 735 -85.11 -202.18 94.76
CA MET A 735 -83.71 -201.79 95.21
C MET A 735 -82.63 -200.93 94.41
N LEU A 736 -82.06 -199.91 95.13
CA LEU A 736 -80.63 -199.43 95.34
C LEU A 736 -79.71 -198.56 94.40
N ALA A 737 -79.40 -197.31 94.86
CA ALA A 737 -78.09 -196.68 95.30
C ALA A 737 -76.79 -196.38 94.45
N ALA A 738 -75.94 -195.46 94.98
CA ALA A 738 -74.47 -195.14 94.75
C ALA A 738 -74.00 -194.06 93.70
N LEU A 739 -72.77 -193.45 93.67
CA LEU A 739 -71.80 -192.86 94.68
C LEU A 739 -70.55 -192.13 94.01
N VAL A 740 -69.77 -191.27 94.74
CA VAL A 740 -68.36 -190.74 94.48
C VAL A 740 -68.15 -189.58 93.44
N ALA A 741 -67.04 -188.78 93.38
CA ALA A 741 -66.44 -187.73 94.27
C ALA A 741 -65.21 -186.97 93.61
N VAL A 742 -64.52 -186.05 94.35
CA VAL A 742 -63.05 -185.66 94.31
C VAL A 742 -62.49 -184.41 93.54
N THR A 743 -61.83 -183.48 94.30
CA THR A 743 -60.79 -182.42 93.95
C THR A 743 -61.13 -181.23 93.01
N ALA A 744 -60.49 -180.03 93.01
CA ALA A 744 -59.40 -179.32 93.75
C ALA A 744 -59.32 -177.82 93.26
N ILE A 745 -58.55 -176.80 93.73
CA ILE A 745 -57.76 -176.43 94.95
C ILE A 745 -57.54 -174.87 94.94
N VAL A 746 -56.97 -174.26 96.00
CA VAL A 746 -56.58 -172.82 96.15
C VAL A 746 -55.05 -172.64 96.18
N LEU A 747 -54.49 -171.48 95.76
CA LEU A 747 -53.16 -170.84 96.06
C LEU A 747 -52.75 -169.90 94.85
N TYR A 748 -51.85 -168.89 94.87
CA TYR A 748 -51.35 -167.92 95.89
C TYR A 748 -50.38 -166.89 95.24
N VAL A 749 -50.24 -165.68 95.82
CA VAL A 749 -49.09 -164.74 95.69
C VAL A 749 -48.83 -163.97 94.35
N PRO A 750 -48.15 -162.78 94.36
CA PRO A 750 -48.04 -161.84 93.21
C PRO A 750 -46.60 -161.63 92.66
N GLY A 751 -46.41 -160.76 91.65
CA GLY A 751 -45.06 -160.38 91.18
C GLY A 751 -44.94 -159.19 90.20
N LEU A 752 -43.81 -158.47 90.26
CA LEU A 752 -43.41 -157.34 89.39
C LEU A 752 -42.59 -157.75 88.15
N ALA A 753 -42.79 -157.06 87.03
CA ALA A 753 -41.78 -156.65 86.01
C ALA A 753 -42.50 -155.73 84.98
N ARG A 754 -41.96 -154.66 84.38
CA ARG A 754 -40.60 -154.14 84.11
C ARG A 754 -39.85 -154.81 82.95
N ALA A 755 -40.18 -154.42 81.72
CA ALA A 755 -39.35 -154.65 80.54
C ALA A 755 -39.43 -153.48 79.52
N SER A 756 -38.29 -152.81 79.40
CA SER A 756 -37.71 -152.08 78.26
C SER A 756 -37.73 -152.88 76.92
N PRO A 757 -37.29 -152.34 75.76
CA PRO A 757 -36.40 -151.18 75.54
C PRO A 757 -36.82 -149.85 76.19
#